data_AF-A0A8T0ILA1-F1
#
_entry.id   AF-A0A8T0ILA1-F1
#
_cell.length_a   1.000
_cell.length_b   1.000
_cell.length_c   1.000
_cell.angle_alpha   90.00
_cell.angle_beta   90.00
_cell.angle_gamma   90.00
#
_symmetry.space_group_name_H-M   'P 1'
#
loop_
_entity.id
_entity.type
_entity.pdbx_description
1 polymer ?
#
loop_
_entity_poly.entity_id
_entity_poly.type
_entity_poly.pdbx_seq_one_letter_code
_entity_poly.pdbx_strand_id
1 'polypeptide(L)'
;MADTHLQAGNLPAMAMSPEVVETASAESLNPSPISISPRPATDLESQSPSTITLVPGNYTDLESMSPSTITIAPSPDTNLGFLSPSAIAPSVNTDLESLSPSAIALRVDIDLASLSPPTIDIAPAKVEELELRSPSTITIAPSIDTDSNRALKTQQEQEISNERFQKSMVRHRSIDERFFKAPAAVPTKVHSKYETMVFAFRTFGIVYGDLATSPLYVYPSVSCTQTPDEDDYLGMLSIIFWTLTLIGVIKYTLIVMYNDDHGEGGTFAMYSLLCQHTNVGGQARKLSERTAIADSQLSHFQQSEKPSRVRNWLEHNEFGQQALLFVVMMGTCMLIGDGVLTPAISVLSAIEGIQTEVPSISNNVVVWVSALLLVLVFCGQSYGTEKVAFLFSPVMVLWLLTNPMVGIYNVIKFYPTIFKAFSPQYIYTFFQKNGKQGWKMLGGLVLCITGSEAMFADLGHFNRLSIQVAFCFGVYPSVLLTYAGQTAFLINHPEYYLQGYFIQIPKSIFWPMFVIATLAAIVASQGLISATFSVIKQSVALDYFPPVKIVHTSENTEGQVYSPEVNYVLLVLCLAVVFGFQSATQIGNAFGVAVVCVMVITTCLMTIIMLVIWDAKGPFAFTFFTVFIIVEGSYFSVVLWKIPDGGWLPFILSIIFTLIMAIWNYGRQKKFEYERKNKLSKKELGQLLSSIGDHRVPGVCFFYTDLFHGVPPIVQHYVRNVRTLHQVLIFTTIRHIPVKTVLPAERFLVGRIGFKGVYRCVARYGYRDLISSERTYFLDQVTQCLTEHIGSALDVSDNPDDIEAEEERLKEVEMIKEAQAAGAVYVIGRSEFKVDRNASWMNRLFAGVLYPFLNSISRSSISALHIPPASCLEVGMYYDLT
;
A
#
# COMPACT_ATOMS: atom_id res chain seq x y z
N MET A 1 -16.68 23.18 61.31
CA MET A 1 -18.06 23.18 60.77
C MET A 1 -18.47 24.65 60.70
N ALA A 2 -19.01 25.11 59.57
CA ALA A 2 -19.47 26.48 59.33
C ALA A 2 -18.42 27.63 59.39
N ASP A 3 -18.74 28.70 58.67
CA ASP A 3 -18.13 30.03 58.61
C ASP A 3 -18.42 30.82 59.92
N THR A 4 -17.95 32.04 60.20
CA THR A 4 -17.66 33.22 59.34
C THR A 4 -16.81 34.26 60.11
N HIS A 5 -16.51 35.42 59.48
CA HIS A 5 -16.16 36.73 60.10
C HIS A 5 -14.71 36.95 60.62
N LEU A 6 -14.14 38.18 60.69
CA LEU A 6 -14.43 39.51 60.10
C LEU A 6 -13.25 40.50 60.29
N GLN A 7 -13.04 41.44 59.34
CA GLN A 7 -12.48 42.83 59.52
C GLN A 7 -11.10 43.02 60.22
N ALA A 8 -10.43 44.19 60.27
CA ALA A 8 -10.44 45.52 59.62
C ALA A 8 -8.99 46.11 59.79
N GLY A 9 -8.53 47.24 59.24
CA GLY A 9 -9.07 48.32 58.37
C GLY A 9 -8.19 49.59 58.50
N ASN A 10 -8.60 50.73 57.88
CA ASN A 10 -8.04 52.11 58.04
C ASN A 10 -6.63 52.40 57.45
N LEU A 11 -6.24 53.60 56.97
CA LEU A 11 -6.91 54.89 56.58
C LEU A 11 -5.96 55.65 55.55
N PRO A 12 -6.34 56.79 54.91
CA PRO A 12 -5.80 57.23 53.59
C PRO A 12 -5.16 58.65 53.52
N ALA A 13 -4.69 59.07 52.33
CA ALA A 13 -4.70 60.49 51.87
C ALA A 13 -4.52 60.69 50.33
N MET A 14 -5.30 61.64 49.76
CA MET A 14 -5.07 62.60 48.63
C MET A 14 -4.08 62.27 47.47
N ALA A 15 -4.52 62.23 46.19
CA ALA A 15 -4.69 63.34 45.20
C ALA A 15 -3.42 63.53 44.30
N MET A 16 -3.44 63.97 43.02
CA MET A 16 -4.38 64.79 42.21
C MET A 16 -4.31 64.39 40.69
N SER A 17 -5.16 64.97 39.84
CA SER A 17 -5.16 64.94 38.35
C SER A 17 -5.49 66.38 37.81
N PRO A 18 -5.62 66.73 36.51
CA PRO A 18 -5.51 65.97 35.24
C PRO A 18 -4.76 66.66 34.04
N GLU A 19 -4.76 66.02 32.84
CA GLU A 19 -4.64 66.63 31.46
C GLU A 19 -3.34 67.42 31.08
N VAL A 20 -3.06 67.96 29.87
CA VAL A 20 -3.81 68.18 28.59
C VAL A 20 -2.90 67.96 27.31
N VAL A 21 -3.10 68.66 26.18
CA VAL A 21 -2.38 68.56 24.87
C VAL A 21 -2.01 69.95 24.30
N GLU A 22 -0.84 70.10 23.62
CA GLU A 22 -0.44 71.04 22.50
C GLU A 22 1.13 71.05 22.39
N THR A 23 1.92 70.97 21.29
CA THR A 23 2.05 71.53 19.90
C THR A 23 3.10 72.66 19.72
N ALA A 24 3.96 72.53 18.68
CA ALA A 24 4.85 73.55 18.07
C ALA A 24 6.04 74.14 18.90
N SER A 25 7.11 74.77 18.36
CA SER A 25 7.85 74.66 17.06
C SER A 25 9.15 75.52 17.06
N ALA A 26 10.16 75.15 16.25
CA ALA A 26 11.30 76.00 15.80
C ALA A 26 12.31 76.43 16.93
N GLU A 27 13.42 77.19 16.79
CA GLU A 27 14.35 77.74 15.73
C GLU A 27 15.61 78.27 16.50
N SER A 28 16.82 78.57 16.00
CA SER A 28 17.67 78.13 14.87
C SER A 28 19.06 78.81 14.97
N LEU A 29 20.07 78.41 14.16
CA LEU A 29 21.16 79.29 13.65
C LEU A 29 22.07 78.59 12.61
N ASN A 30 22.75 79.37 11.76
CA ASN A 30 23.54 78.96 10.57
C ASN A 30 24.85 79.80 10.53
N PRO A 31 25.91 79.48 9.74
CA PRO A 31 25.89 79.80 8.30
C PRO A 31 26.72 78.90 7.34
N SER A 32 26.53 79.10 6.03
CA SER A 32 27.39 78.64 4.91
C SER A 32 28.30 79.79 4.40
N PRO A 33 29.04 79.71 3.25
CA PRO A 33 28.44 79.74 1.89
C PRO A 33 29.25 79.07 0.73
N ILE A 34 28.76 79.24 -0.53
CA ILE A 34 29.41 78.97 -1.85
C ILE A 34 29.53 77.47 -2.22
N SER A 35 29.30 76.97 -3.46
CA SER A 35 28.61 77.38 -4.73
C SER A 35 28.53 76.12 -5.66
N ILE A 36 28.02 76.02 -6.91
CA ILE A 36 27.40 76.89 -7.94
C ILE A 36 26.58 76.00 -8.93
N SER A 37 25.86 76.54 -9.95
CA SER A 37 25.28 75.75 -11.08
C SER A 37 25.03 76.62 -12.34
N PRO A 38 24.84 76.04 -13.55
CA PRO A 38 23.46 75.96 -14.11
C PRO A 38 23.14 74.85 -15.18
N ARG A 39 21.85 74.43 -15.22
CA ARG A 39 20.83 74.29 -16.33
C ARG A 39 21.21 74.14 -17.85
N PRO A 40 20.25 73.77 -18.77
CA PRO A 40 18.78 73.46 -18.63
C PRO A 40 18.21 72.21 -19.42
N ALA A 41 16.88 71.98 -19.29
CA ALA A 41 15.94 71.26 -20.23
C ALA A 41 15.94 69.69 -20.26
N THR A 42 14.94 68.91 -20.75
CA THR A 42 13.43 68.90 -20.94
C THR A 42 13.03 67.52 -21.57
N ASP A 43 11.89 66.82 -21.44
CA ASP A 43 10.70 66.80 -20.53
C ASP A 43 10.23 65.31 -20.33
N LEU A 44 9.06 64.68 -20.64
CA LEU A 44 7.72 65.00 -21.24
C LEU A 44 6.67 63.86 -20.88
N GLU A 45 5.65 63.57 -21.71
CA GLU A 45 4.49 62.63 -21.54
C GLU A 45 4.73 61.13 -21.90
N SER A 46 3.81 60.14 -21.73
CA SER A 46 2.85 59.79 -20.65
C SER A 46 2.16 58.40 -20.90
N GLN A 47 1.64 57.75 -19.84
CA GLN A 47 0.62 56.66 -19.81
C GLN A 47 0.88 55.27 -20.48
N SER A 48 -0.05 54.34 -20.23
CA SER A 48 -0.11 52.90 -20.58
C SER A 48 -1.58 52.41 -20.50
N PRO A 49 -1.95 51.11 -20.61
CA PRO A 49 -1.49 49.98 -21.45
C PRO A 49 -2.65 49.39 -22.32
N SER A 50 -2.42 48.37 -23.17
CA SER A 50 -3.46 47.36 -23.54
C SER A 50 -3.00 46.18 -24.42
N THR A 51 -3.76 45.08 -24.33
CA THR A 51 -3.69 43.82 -25.10
C THR A 51 -4.32 43.94 -26.49
N ILE A 52 -3.96 43.06 -27.45
CA ILE A 52 -4.90 42.53 -28.47
C ILE A 52 -4.40 41.20 -29.09
N THR A 53 -5.36 40.37 -29.53
CA THR A 53 -5.19 39.03 -30.16
C THR A 53 -5.63 39.09 -31.63
N LEU A 54 -5.15 38.21 -32.53
CA LEU A 54 -5.97 37.57 -33.60
C LEU A 54 -5.24 36.50 -34.45
N VAL A 55 -6.00 35.88 -35.37
CA VAL A 55 -5.88 34.59 -36.10
C VAL A 55 -6.72 34.75 -37.42
N PRO A 56 -6.73 33.91 -38.51
CA PRO A 56 -5.89 32.77 -39.00
C PRO A 56 -5.30 32.99 -40.43
N GLY A 57 -4.77 31.93 -41.08
CA GLY A 57 -4.64 31.81 -42.54
C GLY A 57 -4.35 30.37 -43.03
N ASN A 58 -5.22 29.80 -43.88
CA ASN A 58 -5.04 28.48 -44.54
C ASN A 58 -4.37 28.61 -45.93
N TYR A 59 -3.78 27.53 -46.46
CA TYR A 59 -4.28 26.76 -47.64
C TYR A 59 -3.24 25.69 -48.12
N THR A 60 -3.72 24.46 -48.39
CA THR A 60 -3.42 23.48 -49.49
C THR A 60 -2.13 23.57 -50.32
N ASP A 61 -1.60 22.52 -50.98
CA ASP A 61 -1.78 21.05 -50.99
C ASP A 61 -0.73 20.44 -51.97
N LEU A 62 -0.39 19.13 -51.82
CA LEU A 62 0.27 18.27 -52.85
C LEU A 62 1.70 18.73 -53.29
N GLU A 63 2.58 17.96 -53.98
CA GLU A 63 2.50 16.61 -54.53
C GLU A 63 3.91 15.91 -54.57
N SER A 64 4.00 14.70 -54.01
CA SER A 64 4.66 13.48 -54.57
C SER A 64 6.18 13.36 -54.93
N MET A 65 6.54 12.11 -55.26
CA MET A 65 7.77 11.57 -55.90
C MET A 65 9.12 11.55 -55.15
N SER A 66 9.42 10.35 -54.62
CA SER A 66 10.74 9.70 -54.67
C SER A 66 10.84 8.86 -55.99
N PRO A 67 11.91 8.07 -56.35
CA PRO A 67 13.00 7.53 -55.52
C PRO A 67 14.40 7.43 -56.21
N SER A 68 15.26 6.54 -55.65
CA SER A 68 16.41 5.82 -56.27
C SER A 68 17.81 6.44 -56.26
N THR A 69 18.93 5.68 -56.36
CA THR A 69 19.45 4.47 -55.63
C THR A 69 20.99 4.38 -55.91
N ILE A 70 21.75 3.60 -55.12
CA ILE A 70 23.12 3.04 -55.40
C ILE A 70 24.30 4.03 -55.22
N THR A 71 25.58 3.66 -54.92
CA THR A 71 26.31 2.76 -53.97
C THR A 71 27.84 3.04 -54.16
N ILE A 72 28.72 2.51 -53.28
CA ILE A 72 30.19 2.28 -53.44
C ILE A 72 31.14 3.37 -52.87
N ALA A 73 32.27 2.90 -52.32
CA ALA A 73 33.39 3.64 -51.68
C ALA A 73 34.51 4.00 -52.70
N PRO A 74 35.83 4.22 -52.42
CA PRO A 74 36.70 3.77 -51.29
C PRO A 74 37.60 4.87 -50.64
N SER A 75 38.48 4.44 -49.70
CA SER A 75 39.65 5.19 -49.19
C SER A 75 40.90 5.02 -50.06
N PRO A 76 42.00 5.75 -49.80
CA PRO A 76 43.15 5.10 -49.12
C PRO A 76 44.07 6.02 -48.23
N ASP A 77 44.84 5.39 -47.32
CA ASP A 77 46.30 5.53 -46.99
C ASP A 77 47.02 6.92 -46.87
N THR A 78 48.07 7.14 -46.02
CA THR A 78 48.80 6.31 -45.02
C THR A 78 49.71 7.11 -44.03
N ASN A 79 49.96 6.50 -42.84
CA ASN A 79 51.26 6.36 -42.10
C ASN A 79 51.90 7.39 -41.11
N LEU A 80 52.65 6.76 -40.17
CA LEU A 80 53.74 7.19 -39.25
C LEU A 80 53.37 7.92 -37.92
N GLY A 81 53.80 7.46 -36.73
CA GLY A 81 54.43 6.16 -36.37
C GLY A 81 55.07 6.08 -34.97
N PHE A 82 55.35 4.84 -34.51
CA PHE A 82 56.17 4.43 -33.34
C PHE A 82 55.64 4.77 -31.91
N LEU A 83 55.88 3.99 -30.84
CA LEU A 83 56.76 2.80 -30.60
C LEU A 83 56.06 1.77 -29.65
N SER A 84 56.57 0.54 -29.58
CA SER A 84 56.12 -0.59 -28.70
C SER A 84 57.36 -1.23 -28.01
N PRO A 85 57.39 -2.42 -27.35
CA PRO A 85 56.42 -3.53 -27.18
C PRO A 85 56.14 -3.81 -25.67
N SER A 86 55.68 -4.95 -25.13
CA SER A 86 55.39 -6.36 -25.55
C SER A 86 54.56 -7.02 -24.41
N ALA A 87 53.81 -8.12 -24.51
CA ALA A 87 53.17 -8.96 -25.55
C ALA A 87 52.30 -10.01 -24.74
N ILE A 88 51.63 -11.06 -25.23
CA ILE A 88 51.46 -11.75 -26.54
C ILE A 88 50.06 -12.46 -26.54
N ALA A 89 49.72 -13.25 -27.56
CA ALA A 89 48.52 -14.12 -27.63
C ALA A 89 48.93 -15.59 -27.99
N PRO A 90 48.02 -16.54 -28.39
CA PRO A 90 47.33 -16.46 -29.70
C PRO A 90 45.90 -17.09 -29.81
N SER A 91 45.17 -16.68 -30.87
CA SER A 91 44.19 -17.38 -31.77
C SER A 91 43.41 -18.66 -31.32
N VAL A 92 42.20 -18.99 -31.82
CA VAL A 92 41.72 -19.06 -33.23
C VAL A 92 40.17 -18.87 -33.34
N ASN A 93 39.73 -18.52 -34.55
CA ASN A 93 38.40 -18.54 -35.21
C ASN A 93 37.45 -19.76 -34.90
N THR A 94 36.19 -19.90 -35.38
CA THR A 94 35.41 -19.22 -36.48
C THR A 94 33.87 -19.40 -36.31
N ASP A 95 33.10 -18.69 -37.16
CA ASP A 95 31.81 -19.10 -37.79
C ASP A 95 30.47 -19.12 -37.01
N LEU A 96 29.42 -19.48 -37.76
CA LEU A 96 28.01 -19.07 -37.63
C LEU A 96 27.06 -20.29 -37.51
N GLU A 97 25.75 -20.00 -37.48
CA GLU A 97 24.60 -20.90 -37.74
C GLU A 97 24.14 -21.95 -36.69
N SER A 98 22.98 -21.62 -36.12
CA SER A 98 21.77 -22.48 -36.07
C SER A 98 21.53 -23.45 -34.90
N LEU A 99 20.22 -23.75 -34.74
CA LEU A 99 19.58 -24.91 -34.08
C LEU A 99 19.76 -25.13 -32.57
N SER A 100 18.63 -25.04 -31.88
CA SER A 100 18.30 -25.78 -30.65
C SER A 100 17.70 -27.16 -31.02
N PRO A 101 17.35 -28.08 -30.08
CA PRO A 101 17.43 -27.99 -28.63
C PRO A 101 17.98 -29.27 -27.92
N SER A 102 17.75 -29.34 -26.60
CA SER A 102 17.70 -30.53 -25.74
C SER A 102 18.99 -31.04 -25.08
N ALA A 103 18.80 -31.85 -24.04
CA ALA A 103 19.72 -32.05 -22.92
C ALA A 103 20.57 -33.32 -23.02
N ILE A 104 21.60 -33.42 -22.16
CA ILE A 104 21.91 -34.60 -21.34
C ILE A 104 22.89 -34.21 -20.23
N ALA A 105 22.88 -34.95 -19.11
CA ALA A 105 23.80 -34.76 -17.98
C ALA A 105 24.65 -36.02 -17.72
N LEU A 106 25.96 -35.83 -17.52
CA LEU A 106 26.87 -36.72 -16.77
C LEU A 106 27.52 -35.84 -15.68
N ARG A 107 27.66 -36.20 -14.39
CA ARG A 107 27.81 -37.50 -13.67
C ARG A 107 29.23 -38.09 -13.77
N VAL A 108 29.61 -38.88 -12.74
CA VAL A 108 30.92 -39.55 -12.45
C VAL A 108 31.80 -38.71 -11.49
N ASP A 109 32.27 -39.16 -10.31
CA ASP A 109 32.12 -40.43 -9.54
C ASP A 109 32.40 -40.17 -8.00
N ILE A 110 31.80 -40.86 -7.00
CA ILE A 110 32.16 -42.15 -6.31
C ILE A 110 33.50 -42.08 -5.52
N ASP A 111 33.74 -42.61 -4.29
CA ASP A 111 33.05 -43.52 -3.32
C ASP A 111 32.69 -42.78 -1.98
N LEU A 112 31.84 -43.21 -1.02
CA LEU A 112 31.28 -44.51 -0.55
C LEU A 112 32.11 -45.33 0.48
N ALA A 113 31.94 -45.07 1.79
CA ALA A 113 32.29 -46.04 2.85
C ALA A 113 31.59 -45.82 4.23
N SER A 114 31.07 -46.92 4.78
CA SER A 114 30.80 -47.21 6.22
C SER A 114 29.56 -46.63 6.95
N LEU A 115 29.08 -47.47 7.88
CA LEU A 115 28.07 -47.28 8.95
C LEU A 115 26.57 -47.21 8.57
N SER A 116 25.80 -48.10 9.20
CA SER A 116 24.40 -48.45 8.91
C SER A 116 23.43 -48.03 10.02
N PRO A 117 22.15 -47.71 9.72
CA PRO A 117 21.10 -47.52 10.72
C PRO A 117 20.46 -48.85 11.19
N PRO A 118 19.91 -48.93 12.41
CA PRO A 118 19.13 -50.06 12.89
C PRO A 118 17.62 -49.94 12.55
N THR A 119 16.92 -51.08 12.53
CA THR A 119 15.48 -51.22 12.26
C THR A 119 14.66 -51.35 13.56
N ILE A 120 13.44 -50.80 13.60
CA ILE A 120 12.22 -51.20 14.37
C ILE A 120 11.12 -50.16 14.02
N ASP A 121 9.92 -50.46 13.48
CA ASP A 121 8.75 -51.20 14.02
C ASP A 121 8.02 -50.48 15.20
N ILE A 122 6.69 -50.47 15.38
CA ILE A 122 5.48 -50.98 14.68
C ILE A 122 4.26 -50.14 15.19
N ALA A 123 2.99 -50.14 14.76
CA ALA A 123 2.15 -50.90 13.81
C ALA A 123 0.96 -50.02 13.30
N PRO A 124 0.26 -50.40 12.20
CA PRO A 124 -1.01 -49.79 11.78
C PRO A 124 -2.25 -50.39 12.49
N ALA A 125 -3.41 -49.73 12.39
CA ALA A 125 -4.69 -50.20 12.93
C ALA A 125 -5.89 -49.59 12.17
N LYS A 126 -7.03 -50.27 11.99
CA LYS A 126 -7.31 -51.72 11.97
C LYS A 126 -8.60 -51.93 11.14
N VAL A 127 -8.65 -52.97 10.31
CA VAL A 127 -9.89 -53.46 9.67
C VAL A 127 -10.10 -54.90 10.15
N GLU A 128 -11.33 -55.28 10.48
CA GLU A 128 -11.66 -56.62 10.99
C GLU A 128 -13.12 -56.95 10.66
N GLU A 129 -13.39 -58.21 10.29
CA GLU A 129 -14.65 -58.70 9.72
C GLU A 129 -14.88 -60.15 10.19
N LEU A 130 -16.08 -60.69 9.95
CA LEU A 130 -16.52 -62.11 10.09
C LEU A 130 -17.08 -62.61 11.45
N GLU A 131 -18.42 -62.78 11.42
CA GLU A 131 -19.16 -64.04 11.66
C GLU A 131 -19.59 -64.61 13.05
N LEU A 132 -20.85 -65.07 13.00
CA LEU A 132 -21.53 -66.18 13.71
C LEU A 132 -21.52 -66.30 15.25
N ARG A 133 -22.74 -66.17 15.82
CA ARG A 133 -23.46 -67.30 16.45
C ARG A 133 -24.97 -67.05 16.61
N SER A 134 -25.76 -68.12 16.49
CA SER A 134 -27.20 -68.17 16.80
C SER A 134 -27.43 -68.83 18.18
N PRO A 135 -28.65 -68.77 18.80
CA PRO A 135 -29.75 -69.64 18.33
C PRO A 135 -31.20 -69.08 18.48
N SER A 136 -32.10 -69.65 17.65
CA SER A 136 -33.55 -69.87 17.82
C SER A 136 -34.41 -69.08 18.84
N THR A 137 -35.55 -68.54 18.36
CA THR A 137 -36.92 -68.97 18.76
C THR A 137 -37.93 -68.56 17.68
N ILE A 138 -39.02 -69.32 17.53
CA ILE A 138 -40.05 -69.20 16.48
C ILE A 138 -41.23 -68.34 16.98
N THR A 139 -41.80 -67.47 16.14
CA THR A 139 -43.24 -67.11 16.22
C THR A 139 -43.82 -66.85 14.83
N ILE A 140 -45.06 -67.30 14.66
CA ILE A 140 -45.84 -67.43 13.42
C ILE A 140 -46.35 -66.06 12.93
N ALA A 141 -46.54 -65.91 11.61
CA ALA A 141 -47.16 -64.73 11.00
C ALA A 141 -48.69 -64.65 11.22
N PRO A 142 -49.31 -63.50 10.94
CA PRO A 142 -50.42 -63.53 9.99
C PRO A 142 -50.23 -62.54 8.83
N SER A 143 -51.21 -62.49 7.92
CA SER A 143 -51.11 -61.86 6.61
C SER A 143 -52.27 -60.89 6.33
N ILE A 144 -52.14 -60.13 5.23
CA ILE A 144 -53.16 -59.27 4.60
C ILE A 144 -53.37 -57.91 5.30
N ASP A 145 -52.99 -56.84 4.58
CA ASP A 145 -53.98 -55.82 4.21
C ASP A 145 -53.60 -55.16 2.88
N THR A 146 -54.51 -55.11 1.91
CA THR A 146 -54.14 -54.82 0.50
C THR A 146 -54.38 -53.38 0.08
N ASP A 147 -55.32 -52.67 0.72
CA ASP A 147 -55.71 -51.31 0.32
C ASP A 147 -54.75 -50.21 0.80
N SER A 148 -54.03 -50.41 1.92
CA SER A 148 -52.99 -49.46 2.37
C SER A 148 -51.93 -49.20 1.31
N ASN A 149 -51.52 -50.23 0.55
CA ASN A 149 -50.57 -50.09 -0.56
C ASN A 149 -51.09 -49.25 -1.72
N ARG A 150 -52.42 -49.10 -1.87
CA ARG A 150 -53.05 -48.30 -2.93
C ARG A 150 -53.11 -46.82 -2.55
N ALA A 151 -53.40 -46.53 -1.28
CA ALA A 151 -53.29 -45.17 -0.72
C ALA A 151 -51.83 -44.69 -0.75
N LEU A 152 -50.89 -45.51 -0.28
CA LEU A 152 -49.45 -45.23 -0.32
C LEU A 152 -48.94 -44.96 -1.74
N LYS A 153 -49.30 -45.79 -2.74
CA LYS A 153 -48.93 -45.51 -4.14
C LYS A 153 -49.45 -44.17 -4.63
N THR A 154 -50.71 -43.84 -4.35
CA THR A 154 -51.31 -42.58 -4.81
C THR A 154 -50.61 -41.37 -4.18
N GLN A 155 -50.27 -41.44 -2.89
CA GLN A 155 -49.49 -40.40 -2.22
C GLN A 155 -48.07 -40.30 -2.78
N GLN A 156 -47.40 -41.43 -2.99
CA GLN A 156 -46.03 -41.47 -3.51
C GLN A 156 -45.93 -40.97 -4.96
N GLU A 157 -46.93 -41.26 -5.81
CA GLU A 157 -47.04 -40.69 -7.16
C GLU A 157 -47.34 -39.18 -7.13
N GLN A 158 -48.13 -38.69 -6.16
CA GLN A 158 -48.32 -37.25 -5.96
C GLN A 158 -47.07 -36.54 -5.40
N GLU A 159 -46.30 -37.16 -4.50
CA GLU A 159 -45.02 -36.63 -4.02
C GLU A 159 -43.98 -36.59 -5.14
N ILE A 160 -43.85 -37.66 -5.95
CA ILE A 160 -42.94 -37.68 -7.11
C ILE A 160 -43.37 -36.64 -8.17
N SER A 161 -44.68 -36.40 -8.34
CA SER A 161 -45.20 -35.34 -9.20
C SER A 161 -44.87 -33.95 -8.67
N ASN A 162 -45.07 -33.69 -7.37
CA ASN A 162 -44.69 -32.44 -6.72
C ASN A 162 -43.17 -32.22 -6.75
N GLU A 163 -42.36 -33.25 -6.52
CA GLU A 163 -40.90 -33.18 -6.67
C GLU A 163 -40.51 -32.80 -8.10
N ARG A 164 -41.12 -33.41 -9.12
CA ARG A 164 -40.88 -33.05 -10.53
C ARG A 164 -41.32 -31.62 -10.82
N PHE A 165 -42.45 -31.17 -10.27
CA PHE A 165 -42.95 -29.80 -10.42
C PHE A 165 -42.05 -28.78 -9.72
N GLN A 166 -41.54 -29.08 -8.53
CA GLN A 166 -40.55 -28.25 -7.81
C GLN A 166 -39.19 -28.26 -8.51
N LYS A 167 -38.69 -29.41 -8.98
CA LYS A 167 -37.45 -29.51 -9.78
C LYS A 167 -37.58 -28.73 -11.11
N SER A 168 -38.77 -28.71 -11.71
CA SER A 168 -39.10 -27.84 -12.87
C SER A 168 -39.10 -26.35 -12.50
N MET A 169 -39.79 -25.95 -11.43
CA MET A 169 -39.79 -24.55 -10.94
C MET A 169 -38.38 -24.04 -10.57
N VAL A 170 -37.52 -24.89 -10.03
CA VAL A 170 -36.13 -24.56 -9.71
C VAL A 170 -35.28 -24.38 -10.98
N ARG A 171 -35.56 -25.10 -12.06
CA ARG A 171 -34.80 -25.05 -13.32
C ARG A 171 -34.81 -23.64 -13.94
N HIS A 172 -35.89 -22.87 -13.76
CA HIS A 172 -36.14 -21.57 -14.41
C HIS A 172 -35.85 -20.29 -13.58
N ARG A 173 -35.21 -20.37 -12.41
CA ARG A 173 -34.76 -19.16 -11.67
C ARG A 173 -33.40 -18.62 -12.16
N SER A 174 -33.19 -17.33 -11.90
CA SER A 174 -32.24 -16.46 -12.60
C SER A 174 -30.76 -16.76 -12.35
N ILE A 175 -29.92 -16.03 -13.08
CA ILE A 175 -28.45 -16.13 -13.16
C ILE A 175 -27.76 -15.88 -11.81
N ASP A 176 -28.46 -15.33 -10.81
CA ASP A 176 -27.84 -14.69 -9.65
C ASP A 176 -27.37 -15.68 -8.55
N GLU A 177 -27.94 -16.89 -8.46
CA GLU A 177 -27.64 -17.84 -7.36
C GLU A 177 -26.67 -18.98 -7.74
N ARG A 178 -26.54 -19.35 -9.03
CA ARG A 178 -25.87 -20.61 -9.44
C ARG A 178 -24.34 -20.54 -9.63
N PHE A 179 -23.72 -19.36 -9.64
CA PHE A 179 -22.30 -19.19 -10.02
C PHE A 179 -21.31 -19.12 -8.85
N PHE A 180 -21.79 -19.20 -7.60
CA PHE A 180 -20.96 -18.96 -6.40
C PHE A 180 -20.90 -20.20 -5.51
N LYS A 181 -20.26 -21.26 -6.02
CA LYS A 181 -19.75 -22.31 -5.15
C LYS A 181 -18.63 -21.70 -4.30
N ALA A 182 -18.76 -21.74 -2.98
CA ALA A 182 -17.73 -21.21 -2.09
C ALA A 182 -16.38 -21.90 -2.36
N PRO A 183 -15.27 -21.14 -2.47
CA PRO A 183 -13.95 -21.75 -2.50
C PRO A 183 -13.74 -22.53 -1.21
N ALA A 184 -13.26 -23.77 -1.31
CA ALA A 184 -12.95 -24.58 -0.13
C ALA A 184 -11.93 -23.81 0.73
N ALA A 185 -12.27 -23.56 2.00
CA ALA A 185 -11.44 -22.74 2.89
C ALA A 185 -10.02 -23.31 2.93
N VAL A 186 -9.06 -22.54 2.39
CA VAL A 186 -7.66 -22.96 2.33
C VAL A 186 -7.19 -23.14 3.78
N PRO A 187 -6.77 -24.35 4.20
CA PRO A 187 -6.36 -24.56 5.58
C PRO A 187 -5.16 -23.66 5.87
N THR A 188 -5.29 -22.82 6.89
CA THR A 188 -4.21 -21.93 7.35
C THR A 188 -3.00 -22.80 7.66
N LYS A 189 -1.92 -22.62 6.90
CA LYS A 189 -0.72 -23.46 7.02
C LYS A 189 -0.18 -23.36 8.43
N VAL A 190 -0.32 -24.45 9.20
CA VAL A 190 0.27 -24.58 10.53
C VAL A 190 1.78 -24.70 10.35
N HIS A 191 2.44 -23.54 10.28
CA HIS A 191 3.87 -23.43 10.06
C HIS A 191 4.64 -24.22 11.11
N SER A 192 5.68 -24.94 10.66
CA SER A 192 6.56 -25.65 11.57
C SER A 192 7.23 -24.67 12.53
N LYS A 193 7.58 -25.13 13.74
CA LYS A 193 8.35 -24.32 14.70
C LYS A 193 9.67 -23.85 14.09
N TYR A 194 10.27 -24.66 13.22
CA TYR A 194 11.47 -24.30 12.47
C TYR A 194 11.22 -23.19 11.44
N GLU A 195 10.15 -23.30 10.63
CA GLU A 195 9.76 -22.26 9.67
C GLU A 195 9.49 -20.93 10.38
N THR A 196 8.74 -20.97 11.49
CA THR A 196 8.44 -19.79 12.33
C THR A 196 9.72 -19.11 12.82
N MET A 197 10.74 -19.90 13.19
CA MET A 197 12.05 -19.38 13.61
C MET A 197 12.86 -18.81 12.43
N VAL A 198 12.79 -19.41 11.24
CA VAL A 198 13.41 -18.88 10.01
C VAL A 198 12.73 -17.57 9.57
N PHE A 199 11.41 -17.46 9.68
CA PHE A 199 10.70 -16.20 9.46
C PHE A 199 11.06 -15.15 10.53
N ALA A 200 11.20 -15.53 11.80
CA ALA A 200 11.67 -14.63 12.86
C ALA A 200 13.13 -14.18 12.68
N PHE A 201 13.97 -14.97 12.00
CA PHE A 201 15.29 -14.50 11.57
C PHE A 201 15.17 -13.50 10.41
N ARG A 202 14.26 -13.72 9.44
CA ARG A 202 14.03 -12.82 8.30
C ARG A 202 13.43 -11.46 8.69
N THR A 203 12.64 -11.37 9.76
CA THR A 203 12.06 -10.08 10.22
C THR A 203 13.13 -9.08 10.67
N PHE A 204 14.25 -9.52 11.24
CA PHE A 204 15.37 -8.63 11.60
C PHE A 204 15.90 -7.83 10.40
N GLY A 205 15.92 -8.41 9.19
CA GLY A 205 16.47 -7.81 7.97
C GLY A 205 15.51 -6.96 7.14
N ILE A 206 14.26 -6.76 7.59
CA ILE A 206 13.30 -5.81 6.97
C ILE A 206 12.69 -4.90 8.05
N VAL A 207 11.96 -5.50 8.99
CA VAL A 207 10.98 -4.83 9.86
C VAL A 207 11.65 -3.96 10.92
N TYR A 208 12.80 -4.39 11.42
CA TYR A 208 13.40 -3.84 12.64
C TYR A 208 14.57 -2.89 12.42
N GLY A 209 14.97 -2.63 11.19
CA GLY A 209 16.15 -1.82 10.89
C GLY A 209 16.06 -0.40 11.46
N ASP A 210 14.92 0.29 11.26
CA ASP A 210 14.72 1.66 11.74
C ASP A 210 14.72 1.74 13.28
N LEU A 211 13.82 1.00 13.94
CA LEU A 211 13.72 0.97 15.40
C LEU A 211 15.05 0.57 16.07
N ALA A 212 15.80 -0.37 15.47
CA ALA A 212 17.11 -0.79 15.98
C ALA A 212 18.25 0.20 15.69
N THR A 213 18.12 1.09 14.71
CA THR A 213 19.13 2.13 14.40
C THR A 213 18.84 3.48 15.06
N SER A 214 17.65 3.67 15.64
CA SER A 214 17.30 4.85 16.46
C SER A 214 18.37 5.34 17.47
N PRO A 215 19.21 4.47 18.12
CA PRO A 215 20.27 4.94 19.01
C PRO A 215 21.34 5.82 18.33
N LEU A 216 21.44 5.82 16.99
CA LEU A 216 22.33 6.71 16.23
C LEU A 216 21.94 8.18 16.41
N TYR A 217 20.63 8.49 16.35
CA TYR A 217 20.14 9.86 16.16
C TYR A 217 19.29 10.42 17.32
N VAL A 218 18.83 9.60 18.28
CA VAL A 218 18.00 10.07 19.41
C VAL A 218 18.72 11.14 20.26
N TYR A 219 19.87 10.83 20.86
CA TYR A 219 20.55 11.77 21.76
C TYR A 219 21.01 13.07 21.06
N PRO A 220 21.59 13.04 19.84
CA PRO A 220 21.86 14.25 19.05
C PRO A 220 20.62 15.10 18.68
N SER A 221 19.42 14.53 18.77
CA SER A 221 18.16 15.22 18.48
C SER A 221 17.48 15.83 19.72
N VAL A 222 18.06 15.65 20.91
CA VAL A 222 17.60 16.28 22.15
C VAL A 222 18.13 17.72 22.24
N SER A 223 17.24 18.69 22.10
CA SER A 223 17.57 20.13 22.06
C SER A 223 17.85 20.71 23.46
N CYS A 224 19.01 20.41 24.02
CA CYS A 224 19.48 20.89 25.32
C CYS A 224 19.97 22.35 25.27
N THR A 225 19.49 23.21 26.19
CA THR A 225 19.95 24.60 26.35
C THR A 225 21.11 24.77 27.34
N GLN A 226 21.38 23.73 28.14
CA GLN A 226 22.48 23.59 29.09
C GLN A 226 22.96 22.12 29.03
N THR A 227 24.17 21.83 29.50
CA THR A 227 24.66 20.45 29.65
C THR A 227 23.77 19.67 30.62
N PRO A 228 23.13 18.55 30.22
CA PRO A 228 22.30 17.76 31.13
C PRO A 228 23.13 17.12 32.24
N ASP A 229 22.53 16.92 33.42
CA ASP A 229 23.18 16.25 34.56
C ASP A 229 22.70 14.79 34.77
N GLU A 230 23.16 14.16 35.86
CA GLU A 230 22.83 12.75 36.15
C GLU A 230 21.32 12.49 36.21
N ASP A 231 20.54 13.34 36.91
CA ASP A 231 19.09 13.14 37.01
C ASP A 231 18.42 13.30 35.64
N ASP A 232 18.94 14.21 34.81
CA ASP A 232 18.40 14.47 33.48
C ASP A 232 18.58 13.26 32.58
N TYR A 233 19.76 12.66 32.56
CA TYR A 233 20.05 11.44 31.81
C TYR A 233 19.26 10.23 32.34
N LEU A 234 19.12 10.07 33.66
CA LEU A 234 18.28 9.03 34.25
C LEU A 234 16.80 9.22 33.90
N GLY A 235 16.32 10.45 33.88
CA GLY A 235 14.98 10.83 33.43
C GLY A 235 14.74 10.50 31.96
N MET A 236 15.67 10.88 31.09
CA MET A 236 15.63 10.59 29.65
C MET A 236 15.59 9.07 29.38
N LEU A 237 16.44 8.28 30.04
CA LEU A 237 16.43 6.82 29.92
C LEU A 237 15.11 6.20 30.45
N SER A 238 14.55 6.75 31.52
CA SER A 238 13.24 6.32 32.06
C SER A 238 12.11 6.56 31.04
N ILE A 239 12.09 7.72 30.39
CA ILE A 239 11.13 8.06 29.33
C ILE A 239 11.29 7.11 28.13
N ILE A 240 12.51 6.85 27.68
CA ILE A 240 12.79 5.91 26.57
C ILE A 240 12.29 4.49 26.91
N PHE A 241 12.63 3.97 28.10
CA PHE A 241 12.19 2.65 28.56
C PHE A 241 10.66 2.52 28.59
N TRP A 242 9.94 3.47 29.19
CA TRP A 242 8.49 3.43 29.26
C TRP A 242 7.83 3.68 27.90
N THR A 243 8.44 4.45 26.99
CA THR A 243 7.93 4.66 25.62
C THR A 243 8.06 3.40 24.77
N LEU A 244 9.23 2.74 24.78
CA LEU A 244 9.44 1.44 24.14
C LEU A 244 8.49 0.36 24.71
N THR A 245 8.27 0.36 26.02
CA THR A 245 7.35 -0.58 26.69
C THR A 245 5.89 -0.32 26.30
N LEU A 246 5.40 0.90 26.47
CA LEU A 246 3.98 1.21 26.25
C LEU A 246 3.61 1.16 24.76
N ILE A 247 4.40 1.81 23.89
CA ILE A 247 4.06 1.93 22.47
C ILE A 247 4.53 0.69 21.69
N GLY A 248 5.80 0.29 21.83
CA GLY A 248 6.37 -0.84 21.10
C GLY A 248 5.78 -2.19 21.55
N VAL A 249 5.90 -2.52 22.84
CA VAL A 249 5.40 -3.80 23.37
C VAL A 249 3.88 -3.79 23.49
N ILE A 250 3.29 -2.89 24.29
CA ILE A 250 1.87 -2.99 24.62
C ILE A 250 0.96 -2.54 23.46
N LYS A 251 1.18 -1.37 22.86
CA LYS A 251 0.35 -0.89 21.73
C LYS A 251 0.57 -1.77 20.50
N TYR A 252 1.74 -1.70 19.88
CA TYR A 252 1.96 -2.37 18.59
C TYR A 252 2.02 -3.89 18.71
N THR A 253 2.87 -4.43 19.58
CA THR A 253 3.17 -5.87 19.58
C THR A 253 2.04 -6.75 20.11
N LEU A 254 1.33 -6.29 21.15
CA LEU A 254 0.27 -7.08 21.79
C LEU A 254 -1.16 -6.76 21.31
N ILE A 255 -1.42 -5.55 20.80
CA ILE A 255 -2.79 -5.09 20.50
C ILE A 255 -2.99 -4.78 19.00
N VAL A 256 -2.19 -3.89 18.41
CA VAL A 256 -2.40 -3.42 17.02
C VAL A 256 -2.16 -4.54 16.01
N MET A 257 -1.12 -5.36 16.20
CA MET A 257 -0.84 -6.54 15.37
C MET A 257 -1.97 -7.60 15.35
N TYR A 258 -3.06 -7.46 16.11
CA TYR A 258 -4.23 -8.34 16.02
C TYR A 258 -5.27 -7.88 14.98
N ASN A 259 -5.09 -6.72 14.34
CA ASN A 259 -5.99 -6.18 13.30
C ASN A 259 -5.35 -6.20 11.91
N ASP A 260 -5.18 -7.39 11.36
CA ASP A 260 -4.70 -7.62 10.00
C ASP A 260 -5.83 -7.83 8.98
N ASP A 261 -5.69 -7.27 7.78
CA ASP A 261 -6.61 -7.46 6.65
C ASP A 261 -6.02 -8.51 5.72
N HIS A 262 -6.49 -9.75 5.82
CA HIS A 262 -5.95 -10.90 5.06
C HIS A 262 -4.43 -11.10 5.24
N GLY A 263 -3.90 -10.72 6.41
CA GLY A 263 -2.46 -10.72 6.72
C GLY A 263 -1.72 -9.43 6.35
N GLU A 264 -2.34 -8.45 5.69
CA GLU A 264 -1.75 -7.11 5.48
C GLU A 264 -2.06 -6.15 6.63
N GLY A 265 -1.22 -5.14 6.83
CA GLY A 265 -1.37 -4.13 7.89
C GLY A 265 -1.16 -2.70 7.39
N GLY A 266 -1.01 -1.78 8.34
CA GLY A 266 -0.95 -0.33 8.09
C GLY A 266 -2.32 0.37 8.12
N THR A 267 -2.33 1.70 7.96
CA THR A 267 -3.53 2.54 8.11
C THR A 267 -4.63 2.22 7.10
N PHE A 268 -4.27 1.81 5.87
CA PHE A 268 -5.25 1.43 4.85
C PHE A 268 -5.86 0.05 5.07
N ALA A 269 -5.11 -0.93 5.59
CA ALA A 269 -5.67 -2.23 6.00
C ALA A 269 -6.72 -2.05 7.11
N MET A 270 -6.43 -1.24 8.13
CA MET A 270 -7.41 -0.86 9.16
C MET A 270 -8.69 -0.24 8.57
N TYR A 271 -8.55 0.66 7.58
CA TYR A 271 -9.70 1.29 6.93
C TYR A 271 -10.48 0.33 6.03
N SER A 272 -9.79 -0.56 5.33
CA SER A 272 -10.39 -1.63 4.52
C SER A 272 -11.23 -2.56 5.39
N LEU A 273 -10.69 -3.08 6.49
CA LEU A 273 -11.44 -3.87 7.49
C LEU A 273 -12.71 -3.14 7.96
N LEU A 274 -12.60 -1.85 8.28
CA LEU A 274 -13.73 -1.04 8.73
C LEU A 274 -14.81 -0.88 7.65
N CYS A 275 -14.42 -0.70 6.38
CA CYS A 275 -15.34 -0.62 5.24
C CYS A 275 -15.90 -1.98 4.77
N GLN A 276 -15.23 -3.09 5.09
CA GLN A 276 -15.78 -4.43 4.91
C GLN A 276 -16.89 -4.70 5.95
N HIS A 277 -16.64 -4.33 7.21
CA HIS A 277 -17.53 -4.66 8.33
C HIS A 277 -18.67 -3.67 8.55
N THR A 278 -18.60 -2.46 8.00
CA THR A 278 -19.65 -1.42 8.10
C THR A 278 -20.07 -0.87 6.74
N ASN A 279 -21.30 -0.34 6.65
CA ASN A 279 -21.85 0.34 5.47
C ASN A 279 -21.24 1.76 5.29
N VAL A 280 -19.91 1.84 5.31
CA VAL A 280 -19.12 3.08 5.36
C VAL A 280 -18.15 3.11 4.19
N GLY A 281 -17.95 4.30 3.62
CA GLY A 281 -17.04 4.50 2.50
C GLY A 281 -17.65 4.02 1.18
N GLY A 282 -18.44 4.90 0.54
CA GLY A 282 -19.20 4.58 -0.68
C GLY A 282 -18.38 4.09 -1.89
N GLN A 283 -17.05 4.14 -1.85
CA GLN A 283 -16.15 3.53 -2.83
C GLN A 283 -15.70 2.12 -2.39
N ALA A 284 -15.29 1.95 -1.13
CA ALA A 284 -14.91 0.65 -0.56
C ALA A 284 -16.11 -0.30 -0.44
N ARG A 285 -17.32 0.22 -0.18
CA ARG A 285 -18.57 -0.54 -0.36
C ARG A 285 -18.74 -1.07 -1.78
N LYS A 286 -18.27 -0.37 -2.84
CA LYS A 286 -18.32 -0.93 -4.20
C LYS A 286 -17.37 -2.11 -4.32
N LEU A 287 -16.19 -2.09 -3.68
CA LEU A 287 -15.35 -3.28 -3.57
C LEU A 287 -16.06 -4.40 -2.80
N SER A 288 -16.79 -4.09 -1.72
CA SER A 288 -17.67 -5.05 -1.05
C SER A 288 -18.77 -5.59 -1.97
N GLU A 289 -19.38 -4.78 -2.86
CA GLU A 289 -20.31 -5.27 -3.90
C GLU A 289 -19.57 -6.06 -5.02
N ARG A 290 -18.30 -5.77 -5.33
CA ARG A 290 -17.44 -6.59 -6.22
C ARG A 290 -17.08 -7.94 -5.58
N THR A 291 -17.05 -8.02 -4.24
CA THR A 291 -16.53 -9.14 -3.43
C THR A 291 -17.65 -10.02 -2.88
N ALA A 292 -18.60 -9.47 -2.13
CA ALA A 292 -19.70 -10.16 -1.45
C ALA A 292 -20.61 -10.97 -2.38
N ILE A 293 -20.69 -10.69 -3.68
CA ILE A 293 -21.42 -11.57 -4.61
C ILE A 293 -20.73 -12.95 -4.72
N ALA A 294 -19.41 -13.03 -4.51
CA ALA A 294 -18.69 -14.29 -4.31
C ALA A 294 -18.64 -14.73 -2.83
N ASP A 295 -18.47 -13.78 -1.91
CA ASP A 295 -18.14 -14.08 -0.51
C ASP A 295 -19.39 -14.24 0.40
N SER A 296 -20.61 -13.95 -0.09
CA SER A 296 -21.89 -14.24 0.59
C SER A 296 -22.19 -15.73 0.78
N GLN A 297 -21.33 -16.60 0.25
CA GLN A 297 -21.33 -18.05 0.48
C GLN A 297 -20.27 -18.49 1.50
N LEU A 298 -19.44 -17.58 2.00
CA LEU A 298 -18.48 -17.83 3.09
C LEU A 298 -19.15 -17.58 4.45
N SER A 299 -19.54 -18.67 5.11
CA SER A 299 -20.21 -18.71 6.42
C SER A 299 -19.40 -18.16 7.61
N HIS A 300 -18.23 -17.57 7.37
CA HIS A 300 -17.37 -16.96 8.38
C HIS A 300 -17.58 -15.45 8.57
N PHE A 301 -18.35 -14.77 7.71
CA PHE A 301 -18.82 -13.41 8.00
C PHE A 301 -19.92 -13.44 9.08
N GLN A 302 -19.53 -13.67 10.33
CA GLN A 302 -20.38 -13.46 11.51
C GLN A 302 -20.62 -11.96 11.70
N GLN A 303 -21.55 -11.42 10.91
CA GLN A 303 -22.09 -10.09 11.05
C GLN A 303 -22.76 -9.99 12.44
N SER A 304 -22.05 -9.41 13.42
CA SER A 304 -22.49 -9.38 14.83
C SER A 304 -23.95 -8.94 14.95
N GLU A 305 -24.77 -9.78 15.57
CA GLU A 305 -26.25 -9.75 15.48
C GLU A 305 -26.90 -8.46 16.02
N LYS A 306 -26.11 -7.56 16.62
CA LYS A 306 -26.55 -6.24 17.09
C LYS A 306 -25.52 -5.18 16.68
N PRO A 307 -25.85 -4.23 15.78
CA PRO A 307 -24.92 -3.18 15.41
C PRO A 307 -24.64 -2.25 16.60
N SER A 308 -23.36 -2.01 16.89
CA SER A 308 -22.96 -1.13 18.00
C SER A 308 -23.45 0.31 17.80
N ARG A 309 -23.60 1.08 18.89
CA ARG A 309 -24.06 2.49 18.80
C ARG A 309 -23.13 3.35 17.93
N VAL A 310 -21.82 3.06 17.96
CA VAL A 310 -20.80 3.75 17.15
C VAL A 310 -20.94 3.37 15.68
N ARG A 311 -21.14 2.08 15.37
CA ARG A 311 -21.44 1.61 14.02
C ARG A 311 -22.65 2.31 13.44
N ASN A 312 -23.80 2.29 14.14
CA ASN A 312 -25.02 2.94 13.67
C ASN A 312 -24.81 4.43 13.39
N TRP A 313 -24.09 5.16 14.27
CA TRP A 313 -23.79 6.57 14.05
C TRP A 313 -22.92 6.80 12.80
N LEU A 314 -21.88 5.99 12.60
CA LEU A 314 -20.96 6.11 11.46
C LEU A 314 -21.62 5.71 10.12
N GLU A 315 -22.50 4.71 10.13
CA GLU A 315 -23.25 4.27 8.94
C GLU A 315 -24.32 5.30 8.49
N HIS A 316 -24.81 6.17 9.38
CA HIS A 316 -25.80 7.20 9.06
C HIS A 316 -25.23 8.62 8.85
N ASN A 317 -24.01 8.91 9.32
CA ASN A 317 -23.43 10.25 9.26
C ASN A 317 -22.42 10.40 8.11
N GLU A 318 -22.85 10.93 6.97
CA GLU A 318 -21.99 11.17 5.80
C GLU A 318 -20.73 11.99 6.12
N PHE A 319 -20.85 13.02 6.97
CA PHE A 319 -19.70 13.82 7.40
C PHE A 319 -18.70 12.98 8.21
N GLY A 320 -19.18 12.07 9.06
CA GLY A 320 -18.35 11.12 9.79
C GLY A 320 -17.58 10.18 8.86
N GLN A 321 -18.22 9.71 7.77
CA GLN A 321 -17.56 8.87 6.77
C GLN A 321 -16.50 9.64 5.96
N GLN A 322 -16.80 10.89 5.57
CA GLN A 322 -15.87 11.75 4.84
C GLN A 322 -14.67 12.15 5.71
N ALA A 323 -14.90 12.51 6.98
CA ALA A 323 -13.84 12.83 7.93
C ALA A 323 -12.94 11.63 8.21
N LEU A 324 -13.51 10.43 8.40
CA LEU A 324 -12.77 9.18 8.54
C LEU A 324 -11.88 8.90 7.32
N LEU A 325 -12.44 8.98 6.11
CA LEU A 325 -11.68 8.80 4.86
C LEU A 325 -10.55 9.83 4.73
N PHE A 326 -10.81 11.10 5.06
CA PHE A 326 -9.79 12.15 5.04
C PHE A 326 -8.64 11.86 6.03
N VAL A 327 -8.96 11.46 7.27
CA VAL A 327 -7.97 11.10 8.29
C VAL A 327 -7.13 9.89 7.86
N VAL A 328 -7.74 8.88 7.23
CA VAL A 328 -7.01 7.71 6.69
C VAL A 328 -6.10 8.08 5.54
N MET A 329 -6.58 8.86 4.55
CA MET A 329 -5.75 9.33 3.44
C MET A 329 -4.58 10.16 3.96
N MET A 330 -4.82 11.08 4.91
CA MET A 330 -3.77 11.91 5.50
C MET A 330 -2.73 11.09 6.27
N GLY A 331 -3.15 10.14 7.12
CA GLY A 331 -2.23 9.26 7.85
C GLY A 331 -1.40 8.38 6.91
N THR A 332 -2.02 7.86 5.85
CA THR A 332 -1.33 7.12 4.79
C THR A 332 -0.30 7.99 4.08
N CYS A 333 -0.66 9.20 3.68
CA CYS A 333 0.24 10.11 2.97
C CYS A 333 1.40 10.58 3.85
N MET A 334 1.20 10.62 5.17
CA MET A 334 2.25 10.86 6.16
C MET A 334 3.19 9.66 6.31
N LEU A 335 2.68 8.42 6.26
CA LEU A 335 3.50 7.19 6.22
C LEU A 335 4.31 7.07 4.91
N ILE A 336 3.76 7.52 3.77
CA ILE A 336 4.54 7.67 2.51
C ILE A 336 5.65 8.74 2.68
N GLY A 337 5.38 9.79 3.46
CA GLY A 337 6.39 10.77 3.87
C GLY A 337 7.47 10.17 4.77
N ASP A 338 7.10 9.24 5.66
CA ASP A 338 8.04 8.50 6.51
C ASP A 338 9.01 7.65 5.65
N GLY A 339 8.50 7.00 4.60
CA GLY A 339 9.30 6.30 3.58
C GLY A 339 10.28 7.18 2.78
N VAL A 340 10.15 8.51 2.84
CA VAL A 340 11.14 9.48 2.33
C VAL A 340 12.14 9.89 3.41
N LEU A 341 11.72 9.95 4.67
CA LEU A 341 12.51 10.46 5.78
C LEU A 341 13.44 9.40 6.39
N THR A 342 12.98 8.16 6.58
CA THR A 342 13.80 7.07 7.17
C THR A 342 15.09 6.81 6.40
N PRO A 343 15.10 6.71 5.04
CA PRO A 343 16.35 6.54 4.30
C PRO A 343 17.28 7.75 4.43
N ALA A 344 16.72 8.97 4.40
CA ALA A 344 17.49 10.20 4.52
C ALA A 344 18.17 10.34 5.89
N ILE A 345 17.46 10.10 7.00
CA ILE A 345 18.02 10.25 8.35
C ILE A 345 18.98 9.12 8.72
N SER A 346 18.66 7.86 8.39
CA SER A 346 19.49 6.71 8.76
C SER A 346 20.84 6.73 8.04
N VAL A 347 20.84 6.92 6.71
CA VAL A 347 22.07 6.95 5.90
C VAL A 347 22.88 8.23 6.13
N LEU A 348 22.27 9.35 6.54
CA LEU A 348 23.03 10.54 6.92
C LEU A 348 23.67 10.41 8.30
N SER A 349 22.91 10.05 9.34
CA SER A 349 23.42 9.92 10.72
C SER A 349 24.50 8.84 10.87
N ALA A 350 24.46 7.77 10.07
CA ALA A 350 25.54 6.77 10.06
C ALA A 350 26.86 7.32 9.48
N ILE A 351 26.81 8.17 8.44
CA ILE A 351 28.01 8.72 7.79
C ILE A 351 28.53 9.97 8.51
N GLU A 352 27.67 10.80 9.12
CA GLU A 352 28.07 11.88 10.03
C GLU A 352 29.04 11.38 11.12
N GLY A 353 28.88 10.14 11.58
CA GLY A 353 29.76 9.47 12.53
C GLY A 353 31.25 9.41 12.16
N ILE A 354 31.61 9.56 10.88
CA ILE A 354 33.02 9.61 10.44
C ILE A 354 33.74 10.85 10.98
N GLN A 355 33.02 11.94 11.23
CA GLN A 355 33.57 13.21 11.70
C GLN A 355 34.05 13.13 13.16
N THR A 356 33.63 12.12 13.92
CA THR A 356 34.02 11.91 15.33
C THR A 356 35.49 11.49 15.48
N GLU A 357 36.01 10.65 14.58
CA GLU A 357 37.45 10.30 14.55
C GLU A 357 38.24 11.09 13.49
N VAL A 358 37.57 11.64 12.45
CA VAL A 358 38.22 12.44 11.40
C VAL A 358 37.52 13.81 11.21
N PRO A 359 37.72 14.78 12.13
CA PRO A 359 37.06 16.10 12.07
C PRO A 359 37.44 16.97 10.86
N SER A 360 38.44 16.58 10.07
CA SER A 360 38.83 17.27 8.83
C SER A 360 37.90 17.00 7.64
N ILE A 361 36.96 16.05 7.76
CA ILE A 361 35.97 15.77 6.71
C ILE A 361 34.84 16.80 6.79
N SER A 362 34.77 17.69 5.79
CA SER A 362 33.70 18.69 5.69
C SER A 362 32.32 18.05 5.49
N ASN A 363 31.27 18.66 6.04
CA ASN A 363 29.89 18.15 5.92
C ASN A 363 29.44 17.91 4.47
N ASN A 364 29.89 18.73 3.52
CA ASN A 364 29.60 18.52 2.09
C ASN A 364 30.00 17.11 1.60
N VAL A 365 31.12 16.56 2.10
CA VAL A 365 31.57 15.20 1.74
C VAL A 365 30.67 14.13 2.37
N VAL A 366 30.22 14.32 3.61
CA VAL A 366 29.24 13.45 4.28
C VAL A 366 27.94 13.39 3.46
N VAL A 367 27.38 14.56 3.11
CA VAL A 367 26.15 14.67 2.30
C VAL A 367 26.29 13.98 0.94
N TRP A 368 27.40 14.18 0.22
CA TRP A 368 27.63 13.51 -1.08
C TRP A 368 27.83 11.99 -0.95
N VAL A 369 28.48 11.50 0.11
CA VAL A 369 28.63 10.06 0.36
C VAL A 369 27.28 9.42 0.71
N SER A 370 26.48 10.04 1.58
CA SER A 370 25.13 9.56 1.88
C SER A 370 24.21 9.59 0.66
N ALA A 371 24.31 10.60 -0.21
CA ALA A 371 23.58 10.64 -1.48
C ALA A 371 23.99 9.50 -2.43
N LEU A 372 25.29 9.20 -2.55
CA LEU A 372 25.78 8.05 -3.34
C LEU A 372 25.27 6.71 -2.79
N LEU A 373 25.31 6.52 -1.47
CA LEU A 373 24.79 5.32 -0.81
C LEU A 373 23.28 5.17 -1.05
N LEU A 374 22.49 6.25 -0.96
CA LEU A 374 21.06 6.22 -1.28
C LEU A 374 20.80 5.78 -2.74
N VAL A 375 21.54 6.31 -3.71
CA VAL A 375 21.43 5.87 -5.12
C VAL A 375 21.69 4.36 -5.24
N LEU A 376 22.74 3.84 -4.60
CA LEU A 376 23.05 2.40 -4.61
C LEU A 376 21.93 1.56 -3.96
N VAL A 377 21.36 2.01 -2.84
CA VAL A 377 20.25 1.34 -2.15
C VAL A 377 18.98 1.32 -3.00
N PHE A 378 18.62 2.43 -3.63
CA PHE A 378 17.44 2.53 -4.50
C PHE A 378 17.61 1.79 -5.84
N CYS A 379 18.83 1.67 -6.37
CA CYS A 379 19.13 0.75 -7.47
C CYS A 379 19.02 -0.73 -7.06
N GLY A 380 19.32 -1.07 -5.81
CA GLY A 380 19.21 -2.44 -5.29
C GLY A 380 17.77 -2.98 -5.16
N GLN A 381 16.75 -2.11 -5.13
CA GLN A 381 15.37 -2.53 -4.84
C GLN A 381 14.77 -3.51 -5.86
N SER A 382 15.22 -3.47 -7.12
CA SER A 382 14.72 -4.37 -8.17
C SER A 382 15.05 -5.85 -7.95
N TYR A 383 15.97 -6.20 -7.04
CA TYR A 383 16.28 -7.60 -6.72
C TYR A 383 15.23 -8.27 -5.82
N GLY A 384 14.34 -7.48 -5.20
CA GLY A 384 13.16 -7.96 -4.47
C GLY A 384 13.41 -8.34 -3.02
N THR A 385 12.42 -8.06 -2.17
CA THR A 385 12.58 -8.06 -0.70
C THR A 385 12.96 -9.42 -0.11
N GLU A 386 12.48 -10.55 -0.65
CA GLU A 386 12.90 -11.89 -0.17
C GLU A 386 14.41 -12.13 -0.26
N LYS A 387 15.06 -11.70 -1.35
CA LYS A 387 16.51 -11.89 -1.55
C LYS A 387 17.32 -10.91 -0.72
N VAL A 388 16.86 -9.66 -0.69
CA VAL A 388 17.46 -8.56 0.09
C VAL A 388 17.42 -8.88 1.59
N ALA A 389 16.29 -9.34 2.12
CA ALA A 389 16.15 -9.71 3.53
C ALA A 389 17.10 -10.81 3.98
N PHE A 390 17.37 -11.82 3.14
CA PHE A 390 18.32 -12.89 3.48
C PHE A 390 19.76 -12.37 3.62
N LEU A 391 20.15 -11.38 2.81
CA LEU A 391 21.45 -10.70 2.94
C LEU A 391 21.50 -9.76 4.15
N PHE A 392 20.37 -9.15 4.51
CA PHE A 392 20.29 -8.08 5.50
C PHE A 392 19.99 -8.55 6.93
N SER A 393 19.34 -9.70 7.12
CA SER A 393 19.18 -10.30 8.46
C SER A 393 20.51 -10.59 9.18
N PRO A 394 21.56 -11.15 8.53
CA PRO A 394 22.88 -11.29 9.15
C PRO A 394 23.49 -9.96 9.62
N VAL A 395 23.33 -8.88 8.82
CA VAL A 395 23.79 -7.53 9.18
C VAL A 395 23.05 -7.02 10.42
N MET A 396 21.73 -7.13 10.45
CA MET A 396 20.93 -6.64 11.57
C MET A 396 21.10 -7.48 12.83
N VAL A 397 21.30 -8.79 12.73
CA VAL A 397 21.65 -9.64 13.87
C VAL A 397 23.06 -9.30 14.38
N LEU A 398 24.03 -9.01 13.52
CA LEU A 398 25.35 -8.55 13.94
C LEU A 398 25.28 -7.20 14.68
N TRP A 399 24.51 -6.24 14.16
CA TRP A 399 24.22 -4.97 14.84
C TRP A 399 23.55 -5.18 16.20
N LEU A 400 22.46 -5.96 16.26
CA LEU A 400 21.71 -6.28 17.48
C LEU A 400 22.49 -7.12 18.51
N LEU A 401 23.65 -7.68 18.15
CA LEU A 401 24.57 -8.34 19.09
C LEU A 401 25.71 -7.42 19.53
N THR A 402 26.31 -6.68 18.59
CA THR A 402 27.46 -5.80 18.89
C THR A 402 27.08 -4.56 19.67
N ASN A 403 25.91 -3.96 19.41
CA ASN A 403 25.42 -2.79 20.14
C ASN A 403 25.23 -3.04 21.66
N PRO A 404 24.48 -4.05 22.10
CA PRO A 404 24.33 -4.32 23.53
C PRO A 404 25.63 -4.81 24.17
N MET A 405 26.61 -5.36 23.44
CA MET A 405 27.94 -5.65 23.99
C MET A 405 28.71 -4.36 24.36
N VAL A 406 28.70 -3.35 23.48
CA VAL A 406 29.24 -2.01 23.81
C VAL A 406 28.43 -1.36 24.94
N GLY A 407 27.10 -1.52 24.91
CA GLY A 407 26.21 -1.03 25.95
C GLY A 407 26.53 -1.61 27.34
N ILE A 408 26.64 -2.94 27.45
CA ILE A 408 27.00 -3.66 28.68
C ILE A 408 28.39 -3.25 29.18
N TYR A 409 29.38 -3.12 28.28
CA TYR A 409 30.71 -2.62 28.64
C TYR A 409 30.62 -1.21 29.26
N ASN A 410 29.84 -0.31 28.67
CA ASN A 410 29.66 1.05 29.19
C ASN A 410 28.90 1.07 30.52
N VAL A 411 27.86 0.25 30.71
CA VAL A 411 27.17 0.12 32.00
C VAL A 411 28.13 -0.37 33.10
N ILE A 412 28.88 -1.46 32.86
CA ILE A 412 29.79 -2.03 33.85
C ILE A 412 30.94 -1.07 34.21
N LYS A 413 31.43 -0.30 33.24
CA LYS A 413 32.58 0.59 33.40
C LYS A 413 32.24 1.96 34.00
N PHE A 414 31.14 2.57 33.57
CA PHE A 414 30.83 3.97 33.85
C PHE A 414 29.68 4.17 34.84
N TYR A 415 28.65 3.32 34.84
CA TYR A 415 27.51 3.49 35.74
C TYR A 415 26.74 2.17 36.00
N PRO A 416 27.22 1.29 36.92
CA PRO A 416 26.63 -0.05 37.10
C PRO A 416 25.18 -0.06 37.63
N THR A 417 24.75 1.00 38.30
CA THR A 417 23.41 1.12 38.90
C THR A 417 22.35 1.72 37.96
N ILE A 418 22.66 1.85 36.66
CA ILE A 418 21.84 2.59 35.67
C ILE A 418 20.38 2.12 35.60
N PHE A 419 20.15 0.82 35.80
CA PHE A 419 18.83 0.18 35.76
C PHE A 419 17.86 0.73 36.81
N LYS A 420 18.32 1.51 37.81
CA LYS A 420 17.46 2.32 38.69
C LYS A 420 16.49 3.21 37.89
N ALA A 421 16.90 3.71 36.72
CA ALA A 421 16.13 4.58 35.85
C ALA A 421 14.81 3.97 35.34
N PHE A 422 14.66 2.63 35.33
CA PHE A 422 13.42 1.99 34.86
C PHE A 422 12.21 2.29 35.77
N SER A 423 12.42 2.80 36.99
CA SER A 423 11.35 3.30 37.85
C SER A 423 10.71 4.59 37.27
N PRO A 424 9.37 4.67 37.11
CA PRO A 424 8.67 5.88 36.66
C PRO A 424 8.96 7.14 37.50
N GLN A 425 9.48 6.98 38.73
CA GLN A 425 9.84 8.09 39.61
C GLN A 425 10.86 9.06 38.98
N TYR A 426 11.74 8.56 38.09
CA TYR A 426 12.69 9.42 37.38
C TYR A 426 12.00 10.30 36.33
N ILE A 427 10.92 9.85 35.70
CA ILE A 427 10.09 10.68 34.81
C ILE A 427 9.45 11.84 35.58
N TYR A 428 8.87 11.55 36.75
CA TYR A 428 8.27 12.60 37.60
C TYR A 428 9.32 13.63 38.03
N THR A 429 10.48 13.17 38.52
CA THR A 429 11.58 14.01 38.99
C THR A 429 12.14 14.88 37.84
N PHE A 430 12.31 14.30 36.65
CA PHE A 430 12.75 15.00 35.43
C PHE A 430 11.84 16.18 35.05
N PHE A 431 10.51 15.96 35.02
CA PHE A 431 9.57 17.04 34.70
C PHE A 431 9.41 18.05 35.85
N GLN A 432 9.53 17.63 37.11
CA GLN A 432 9.53 18.52 38.27
C GLN A 432 10.74 19.47 38.24
N LYS A 433 11.91 18.97 37.83
CA LYS A 433 13.17 19.71 37.71
C LYS A 433 13.21 20.62 36.48
N ASN A 434 12.98 20.07 35.30
CA ASN A 434 13.22 20.75 34.02
C ASN A 434 11.99 21.45 33.42
N GLY A 435 10.78 21.15 33.91
CA GLY A 435 9.53 21.79 33.50
C GLY A 435 9.39 21.94 31.98
N LYS A 436 9.33 23.21 31.51
CA LYS A 436 9.21 23.54 30.08
C LYS A 436 10.39 23.11 29.22
N GLN A 437 11.60 23.00 29.77
CA GLN A 437 12.77 22.55 29.01
C GLN A 437 12.77 21.02 28.87
N GLY A 438 12.43 20.29 29.94
CA GLY A 438 12.21 18.84 29.87
C GLY A 438 11.09 18.47 28.90
N TRP A 439 10.04 19.29 28.83
CA TRP A 439 8.98 19.16 27.80
C TRP A 439 9.53 19.29 26.38
N LYS A 440 10.43 20.24 26.08
CA LYS A 440 11.07 20.33 24.75
C LYS A 440 11.95 19.12 24.43
N MET A 441 12.71 18.62 25.42
CA MET A 441 13.64 17.50 25.25
C MET A 441 12.91 16.21 24.83
N LEU A 442 11.66 16.03 25.26
CA LEU A 442 10.77 14.94 24.84
C LEU A 442 10.65 14.80 23.30
N GLY A 443 10.75 15.91 22.55
CA GLY A 443 10.71 15.94 21.09
C GLY A 443 12.01 15.48 20.40
N GLY A 444 13.06 15.15 21.16
CA GLY A 444 14.19 14.34 20.69
C GLY A 444 14.04 12.87 21.10
N LEU A 445 13.63 12.63 22.35
CA LEU A 445 13.40 11.29 22.91
C LEU A 445 12.36 10.47 22.12
N VAL A 446 11.36 11.13 21.53
CA VAL A 446 10.34 10.49 20.69
C VAL A 446 10.94 9.67 19.53
N LEU A 447 12.14 10.03 19.05
CA LEU A 447 12.81 9.30 17.99
C LEU A 447 13.27 7.89 18.42
N CYS A 448 13.09 7.47 19.67
CA CYS A 448 13.37 6.11 20.10
C CYS A 448 12.28 5.09 19.68
N ILE A 449 11.14 5.55 19.15
CA ILE A 449 9.96 4.72 18.82
C ILE A 449 9.69 4.61 17.31
N THR A 450 10.50 5.28 16.50
CA THR A 450 10.48 5.22 15.02
C THR A 450 10.60 3.77 14.55
N GLY A 451 9.91 3.41 13.45
CA GLY A 451 9.82 2.03 12.99
C GLY A 451 8.86 1.12 13.79
N SER A 452 8.29 1.54 14.92
CA SER A 452 7.24 0.76 15.60
C SER A 452 5.95 0.64 14.76
N GLU A 453 5.71 1.57 13.83
CA GLU A 453 4.64 1.43 12.83
C GLU A 453 5.03 0.49 11.68
N ALA A 454 6.31 0.43 11.28
CA ALA A 454 6.78 -0.53 10.28
C ALA A 454 6.49 -1.98 10.72
N MET A 455 6.60 -2.27 12.03
CA MET A 455 6.16 -3.54 12.64
C MET A 455 4.71 -3.93 12.34
N PHE A 456 3.83 -2.95 12.10
CA PHE A 456 2.44 -3.18 11.72
C PHE A 456 2.22 -3.10 10.21
N ALA A 457 2.90 -2.22 9.48
CA ALA A 457 2.79 -2.13 8.03
C ALA A 457 3.35 -3.38 7.31
N ASP A 458 4.48 -3.92 7.79
CA ASP A 458 5.17 -5.08 7.19
C ASP A 458 4.49 -6.44 7.49
N LEU A 459 3.31 -6.48 8.11
CA LEU A 459 2.57 -7.72 8.35
C LEU A 459 2.33 -8.50 7.05
N GLY A 460 2.08 -7.80 5.93
CA GLY A 460 1.90 -8.40 4.60
C GLY A 460 3.11 -9.18 4.07
N HIS A 461 4.25 -9.13 4.78
CA HIS A 461 5.46 -9.89 4.48
C HIS A 461 5.72 -11.06 5.46
N PHE A 462 5.14 -11.05 6.67
CA PHE A 462 5.55 -11.93 7.78
C PHE A 462 4.41 -12.34 8.73
N ASN A 463 4.44 -13.59 9.19
CA ASN A 463 3.56 -14.07 10.25
C ASN A 463 3.75 -13.26 11.56
N ARG A 464 2.65 -12.70 12.09
CA ARG A 464 2.56 -12.03 13.40
C ARG A 464 3.39 -12.67 14.51
N LEU A 465 3.35 -13.99 14.66
CA LEU A 465 4.10 -14.69 15.72
C LEU A 465 5.62 -14.55 15.55
N SER A 466 6.11 -14.54 14.31
CA SER A 466 7.53 -14.34 13.98
C SER A 466 7.98 -12.90 14.24
N ILE A 467 7.08 -11.92 14.03
CA ILE A 467 7.31 -10.52 14.41
C ILE A 467 7.38 -10.44 15.94
N GLN A 468 6.34 -10.88 16.66
CA GLN A 468 6.25 -10.82 18.13
C GLN A 468 7.46 -11.46 18.85
N VAL A 469 7.93 -12.64 18.42
CA VAL A 469 9.09 -13.30 19.02
C VAL A 469 10.39 -12.52 18.78
N ALA A 470 10.62 -12.05 17.56
CA ALA A 470 11.83 -11.30 17.21
C ALA A 470 11.91 -9.95 17.94
N PHE A 471 10.77 -9.27 18.16
CA PHE A 471 10.75 -8.03 18.94
C PHE A 471 11.06 -8.27 20.41
N CYS A 472 10.25 -9.10 21.09
CA CYS A 472 10.29 -9.22 22.55
C CYS A 472 11.59 -9.86 23.08
N PHE A 473 12.20 -10.76 22.32
CA PHE A 473 13.41 -11.49 22.75
C PHE A 473 14.70 -11.04 22.04
N GLY A 474 14.61 -10.33 20.92
CA GLY A 474 15.77 -9.82 20.18
C GLY A 474 15.91 -8.30 20.29
N VAL A 475 15.02 -7.57 19.61
CA VAL A 475 15.18 -6.12 19.38
C VAL A 475 15.00 -5.32 20.67
N TYR A 476 13.89 -5.53 21.38
CA TYR A 476 13.55 -4.79 22.60
C TYR A 476 14.66 -4.82 23.66
N PRO A 477 15.19 -5.99 24.10
CA PRO A 477 16.28 -6.02 25.08
C PRO A 477 17.60 -5.45 24.54
N SER A 478 17.92 -5.68 23.25
CA SER A 478 19.15 -5.14 22.63
C SER A 478 19.15 -3.61 22.60
N VAL A 479 18.07 -3.00 22.10
CA VAL A 479 17.91 -1.55 22.00
C VAL A 479 17.92 -0.91 23.40
N LEU A 480 17.23 -1.52 24.37
CA LEU A 480 17.20 -1.05 25.75
C LEU A 480 18.59 -1.07 26.43
N LEU A 481 19.37 -2.13 26.24
CA LEU A 481 20.76 -2.21 26.74
C LEU A 481 21.68 -1.19 26.05
N THR A 482 21.42 -0.88 24.77
CA THR A 482 22.17 0.13 24.02
C THR A 482 21.91 1.52 24.59
N TYR A 483 20.64 1.89 24.82
CA TYR A 483 20.29 3.16 25.47
C TYR A 483 20.82 3.25 26.90
N ALA A 484 20.76 2.17 27.69
CA ALA A 484 21.33 2.15 29.04
C ALA A 484 22.85 2.41 29.04
N GLY A 485 23.59 1.82 28.09
CA GLY A 485 25.03 2.04 27.92
C GLY A 485 25.40 3.45 27.44
N GLN A 486 24.63 4.01 26.49
CA GLN A 486 24.77 5.42 26.08
C GLN A 486 24.59 6.36 27.27
N THR A 487 23.54 6.12 28.07
CA THR A 487 23.24 6.93 29.25
C THR A 487 24.35 6.84 30.29
N ALA A 488 24.87 5.63 30.57
CA ALA A 488 25.98 5.41 31.49
C ALA A 488 27.28 6.14 31.07
N PHE A 489 27.57 6.18 29.76
CA PHE A 489 28.68 6.95 29.21
C PHE A 489 28.46 8.46 29.35
N LEU A 490 27.30 8.97 28.89
CA LEU A 490 27.00 10.40 28.88
C LEU A 490 26.89 11.04 30.28
N ILE A 491 26.48 10.28 31.30
CA ILE A 491 26.52 10.74 32.71
C ILE A 491 27.95 11.11 33.16
N ASN A 492 28.97 10.39 32.66
CA ASN A 492 30.37 10.67 32.99
C ASN A 492 31.04 11.66 32.01
N HIS A 493 30.40 11.92 30.87
CA HIS A 493 30.91 12.74 29.76
C HIS A 493 29.80 13.62 29.15
N PRO A 494 29.18 14.53 29.94
CA PRO A 494 28.05 15.34 29.48
C PRO A 494 28.39 16.28 28.32
N GLU A 495 29.68 16.60 28.12
CA GLU A 495 30.19 17.46 27.06
C GLU A 495 29.98 16.91 25.64
N TYR A 496 29.85 15.58 25.46
CA TYR A 496 29.80 14.95 24.13
C TYR A 496 28.40 14.57 23.63
N TYR A 497 27.31 15.06 24.26
CA TYR A 497 25.94 14.66 23.90
C TYR A 497 25.58 14.89 22.41
N LEU A 498 26.15 15.93 21.78
CA LEU A 498 25.98 16.23 20.35
C LEU A 498 26.77 15.28 19.42
N GLN A 499 27.84 14.65 19.91
CA GLN A 499 28.65 13.67 19.15
C GLN A 499 28.04 12.24 19.20
N GLY A 500 26.95 12.09 19.96
CA GLY A 500 25.96 11.03 19.77
C GLY A 500 26.46 9.62 20.03
N TYR A 501 26.09 8.71 19.11
CA TYR A 501 26.35 7.29 19.27
C TYR A 501 27.84 6.91 19.22
N PHE A 502 28.64 7.58 18.38
CA PHE A 502 29.96 7.11 18.00
C PHE A 502 31.05 7.37 19.05
N ILE A 503 30.92 8.44 19.84
CA ILE A 503 31.92 8.81 20.87
C ILE A 503 31.99 7.83 22.05
N GLN A 504 30.92 7.06 22.30
CA GLN A 504 30.89 6.05 23.38
C GLN A 504 31.75 4.80 23.07
N ILE A 505 32.19 4.64 21.81
CA ILE A 505 32.79 3.40 21.30
C ILE A 505 34.29 3.39 21.61
N PRO A 506 34.84 2.31 22.20
CA PRO A 506 36.29 2.19 22.37
C PRO A 506 37.02 2.25 21.01
N LYS A 507 37.99 3.17 20.87
CA LYS A 507 38.71 3.44 19.60
C LYS A 507 39.16 2.18 18.85
N SER A 508 39.61 1.14 19.56
CA SER A 508 40.05 -0.14 18.99
C SER A 508 38.99 -0.90 18.19
N ILE A 509 37.69 -0.62 18.39
CA ILE A 509 36.58 -1.24 17.66
C ILE A 509 35.72 -0.22 16.87
N PHE A 510 36.13 1.04 16.80
CA PHE A 510 35.43 2.10 16.08
C PHE A 510 35.20 1.74 14.61
N TRP A 511 36.24 1.40 13.87
CA TRP A 511 36.15 1.14 12.43
C TRP A 511 35.24 -0.06 12.07
N PRO A 512 35.35 -1.22 12.74
CA PRO A 512 34.35 -2.28 12.60
C PRO A 512 32.93 -1.81 12.88
N MET A 513 32.70 -1.06 13.97
CA MET A 513 31.35 -0.65 14.35
C MET A 513 30.77 0.44 13.43
N PHE A 514 31.60 1.31 12.86
CA PHE A 514 31.21 2.28 11.82
C PHE A 514 30.73 1.58 10.54
N VAL A 515 31.41 0.53 10.11
CA VAL A 515 30.97 -0.29 8.95
C VAL A 515 29.65 -1.00 9.27
N ILE A 516 29.51 -1.61 10.46
CA ILE A 516 28.26 -2.28 10.87
C ILE A 516 27.11 -1.26 10.98
N ALA A 517 27.34 -0.07 11.54
CA ALA A 517 26.35 1.01 11.62
C ALA A 517 25.89 1.49 10.23
N THR A 518 26.83 1.69 9.30
CA THR A 518 26.54 2.09 7.92
C THR A 518 25.70 1.03 7.21
N LEU A 519 26.04 -0.25 7.36
CA LEU A 519 25.26 -1.35 6.80
C LEU A 519 23.88 -1.46 7.48
N ALA A 520 23.78 -1.30 8.80
CA ALA A 520 22.51 -1.33 9.52
C ALA A 520 21.56 -0.18 9.09
N ALA A 521 22.08 1.02 8.84
CA ALA A 521 21.30 2.15 8.29
C ALA A 521 20.77 1.88 6.87
N ILE A 522 21.57 1.21 6.03
CA ILE A 522 21.12 0.73 4.71
C ILE A 522 19.96 -0.27 4.84
N VAL A 523 19.99 -1.14 5.85
CA VAL A 523 18.85 -2.05 6.16
C VAL A 523 17.66 -1.29 6.74
N ALA A 524 17.87 -0.30 7.62
CA ALA A 524 16.83 0.54 8.20
C ALA A 524 15.95 1.24 7.16
N SER A 525 16.56 1.63 6.04
CA SER A 525 15.85 2.20 4.89
C SER A 525 14.82 1.24 4.27
N GLN A 526 15.00 -0.09 4.37
CA GLN A 526 14.23 -1.06 3.57
C GLN A 526 12.77 -1.22 4.02
N GLY A 527 12.50 -1.30 5.32
CA GLY A 527 11.16 -1.56 5.84
C GLY A 527 10.17 -0.51 5.34
N LEU A 528 10.47 0.77 5.53
CA LEU A 528 9.58 1.86 5.11
C LEU A 528 9.50 2.04 3.59
N ILE A 529 10.55 1.69 2.82
CA ILE A 529 10.47 1.62 1.35
C ILE A 529 9.50 0.50 0.91
N SER A 530 9.59 -0.69 1.52
CA SER A 530 8.70 -1.83 1.25
C SER A 530 7.26 -1.53 1.65
N ALA A 531 7.05 -1.02 2.86
CA ALA A 531 5.76 -0.58 3.37
C ALA A 531 5.13 0.49 2.45
N THR A 532 5.92 1.42 1.90
CA THR A 532 5.42 2.41 0.92
C THR A 532 4.93 1.77 -0.38
N PHE A 533 5.62 0.73 -0.89
CA PHE A 533 5.12 -0.03 -2.05
C PHE A 533 3.82 -0.78 -1.75
N SER A 534 3.71 -1.40 -0.57
CA SER A 534 2.49 -2.11 -0.11
C SER A 534 1.31 -1.13 0.08
N VAL A 535 1.55 0.01 0.73
CA VAL A 535 0.57 1.09 0.91
C VAL A 535 0.05 1.63 -0.42
N ILE A 536 0.92 1.82 -1.42
CA ILE A 536 0.49 2.30 -2.73
C ILE A 536 -0.25 1.20 -3.51
N LYS A 537 0.15 -0.09 -3.41
CA LYS A 537 -0.66 -1.23 -3.90
C LYS A 537 -2.07 -1.19 -3.32
N GLN A 538 -2.22 -1.11 -1.99
CA GLN A 538 -3.50 -1.06 -1.30
C GLN A 538 -4.34 0.14 -1.79
N SER A 539 -3.71 1.31 -1.94
CA SER A 539 -4.36 2.55 -2.40
C SER A 539 -4.85 2.47 -3.85
N VAL A 540 -4.11 1.81 -4.74
CA VAL A 540 -4.53 1.54 -6.13
C VAL A 540 -5.67 0.53 -6.19
N ALA A 541 -5.59 -0.55 -5.42
CA ALA A 541 -6.63 -1.59 -5.36
C ALA A 541 -8.00 -1.06 -4.89
N LEU A 542 -8.00 -0.01 -4.06
CA LEU A 542 -9.19 0.67 -3.56
C LEU A 542 -9.68 1.84 -4.44
N ASP A 543 -9.16 1.99 -5.66
CA ASP A 543 -9.50 3.08 -6.60
C ASP A 543 -9.13 4.51 -6.08
N TYR A 544 -8.30 4.63 -5.03
CA TYR A 544 -7.88 5.92 -4.42
C TYR A 544 -6.60 6.53 -5.03
N PHE A 545 -5.72 5.74 -5.64
CA PHE A 545 -4.46 6.23 -6.22
C PHE A 545 -4.35 5.92 -7.74
N PRO A 546 -3.66 6.75 -8.55
CA PRO A 546 -3.44 6.48 -9.97
C PRO A 546 -2.73 5.15 -10.24
N PRO A 547 -3.03 4.45 -11.36
CA PRO A 547 -2.42 3.16 -11.68
C PRO A 547 -0.91 3.29 -11.93
N VAL A 548 -0.13 2.68 -11.05
CA VAL A 548 1.34 2.50 -11.16
C VAL A 548 1.70 1.05 -11.45
N LYS A 549 2.89 0.80 -12.00
CA LYS A 549 3.39 -0.57 -12.21
C LYS A 549 3.70 -1.23 -10.86
N ILE A 550 3.00 -2.33 -10.60
CA ILE A 550 3.19 -3.22 -9.45
C ILE A 550 3.82 -4.53 -9.95
N VAL A 551 4.87 -5.00 -9.27
CA VAL A 551 5.56 -6.27 -9.57
C VAL A 551 5.69 -7.08 -8.30
N HIS A 552 5.05 -8.25 -8.22
CA HIS A 552 5.19 -9.15 -7.07
C HIS A 552 6.53 -9.90 -7.14
N THR A 553 7.39 -9.72 -6.15
CA THR A 553 8.78 -10.20 -6.18
C THR A 553 8.90 -11.65 -5.69
N SER A 554 8.19 -12.02 -4.64
CA SER A 554 8.14 -13.43 -4.16
C SER A 554 7.01 -14.22 -4.83
N GLU A 555 7.17 -15.53 -4.83
CA GLU A 555 6.19 -16.51 -5.29
C GLU A 555 5.26 -17.02 -4.20
N ASN A 556 5.53 -16.72 -2.92
CA ASN A 556 4.85 -17.36 -1.79
C ASN A 556 4.11 -16.36 -0.87
N THR A 557 4.31 -15.06 -1.06
CA THR A 557 3.79 -14.00 -0.20
C THR A 557 3.31 -12.83 -1.05
N GLU A 558 2.03 -12.47 -0.95
CA GLU A 558 1.42 -11.45 -1.82
C GLU A 558 2.01 -10.06 -1.60
N GLY A 559 2.17 -9.64 -0.33
CA GLY A 559 2.57 -8.28 0.01
C GLY A 559 3.96 -7.90 -0.49
N GLN A 560 4.83 -8.86 -0.85
CA GLN A 560 6.15 -8.58 -1.37
C GLN A 560 6.10 -7.98 -2.79
N VAL A 561 6.06 -6.65 -2.83
CA VAL A 561 5.84 -5.82 -4.02
C VAL A 561 7.03 -4.91 -4.26
N TYR A 562 7.37 -4.73 -5.53
CA TYR A 562 8.26 -3.69 -6.02
C TYR A 562 7.50 -2.83 -7.04
N SER A 563 7.59 -1.49 -6.90
CA SER A 563 7.04 -0.55 -7.89
C SER A 563 8.16 0.36 -8.42
N PRO A 564 8.61 0.20 -9.68
CA PRO A 564 9.69 1.00 -10.25
C PRO A 564 9.41 2.51 -10.25
N GLU A 565 8.15 2.89 -10.54
CA GLU A 565 7.74 4.30 -10.59
C GLU A 565 7.81 4.96 -9.21
N VAL A 566 7.29 4.30 -8.17
CA VAL A 566 7.40 4.76 -6.78
C VAL A 566 8.87 4.81 -6.34
N ASN A 567 9.67 3.80 -6.71
CA ASN A 567 11.09 3.71 -6.36
C ASN A 567 11.90 4.92 -6.83
N TYR A 568 11.68 5.39 -8.07
CA TYR A 568 12.33 6.60 -8.58
C TYR A 568 11.82 7.88 -7.91
N VAL A 569 10.51 7.99 -7.63
CA VAL A 569 9.94 9.14 -6.91
C VAL A 569 10.51 9.24 -5.49
N LEU A 570 10.56 8.12 -4.76
CA LEU A 570 11.17 8.05 -3.43
C LEU A 570 12.66 8.44 -3.48
N LEU A 571 13.45 7.88 -4.40
CA LEU A 571 14.88 8.25 -4.54
C LEU A 571 15.06 9.77 -4.73
N VAL A 572 14.30 10.39 -5.63
CA VAL A 572 14.39 11.84 -5.89
C VAL A 572 14.00 12.65 -4.65
N LEU A 573 12.96 12.24 -3.92
CA LEU A 573 12.54 12.92 -2.68
C LEU A 573 13.58 12.74 -1.55
N CYS A 574 14.10 11.53 -1.34
CA CYS A 574 15.15 11.24 -0.35
C CYS A 574 16.41 12.09 -0.60
N LEU A 575 16.85 12.19 -1.86
CA LEU A 575 17.98 13.04 -2.24
C LEU A 575 17.69 14.53 -2.01
N ALA A 576 16.48 14.99 -2.34
CA ALA A 576 16.07 16.38 -2.08
C ALA A 576 16.06 16.72 -0.58
N VAL A 577 15.68 15.78 0.29
CA VAL A 577 15.77 15.96 1.76
C VAL A 577 17.23 16.02 2.21
N VAL A 578 18.09 15.09 1.78
CA VAL A 578 19.51 15.06 2.16
C VAL A 578 20.26 16.32 1.72
N PHE A 579 20.09 16.76 0.46
CA PHE A 579 20.73 17.99 -0.03
C PHE A 579 20.10 19.27 0.54
N GLY A 580 18.81 19.25 0.92
CA GLY A 580 18.09 20.40 1.46
C GLY A 580 18.39 20.68 2.93
N PHE A 581 18.48 19.63 3.78
CA PHE A 581 18.67 19.77 5.23
C PHE A 581 20.11 19.63 5.68
N GLN A 582 20.93 18.80 5.01
CA GLN A 582 22.37 18.65 5.24
C GLN A 582 22.78 18.32 6.70
N SER A 583 21.84 17.86 7.54
CA SER A 583 22.09 17.50 8.95
C SER A 583 20.99 16.56 9.46
N ALA A 584 21.39 15.43 10.06
CA ALA A 584 20.45 14.45 10.56
C ALA A 584 19.56 14.99 11.69
N THR A 585 20.05 15.91 12.53
CA THR A 585 19.26 16.55 13.60
C THR A 585 18.04 17.30 13.05
N GLN A 586 18.17 18.00 11.91
CA GLN A 586 17.04 18.72 11.30
C GLN A 586 16.06 17.77 10.62
N ILE A 587 16.56 16.71 9.97
CA ILE A 587 15.70 15.65 9.41
C ILE A 587 14.97 14.93 10.55
N GLY A 588 15.60 14.73 11.71
CA GLY A 588 14.99 14.19 12.93
C GLY A 588 13.82 15.01 13.46
N ASN A 589 13.87 16.35 13.34
CA ASN A 589 12.73 17.20 13.67
C ASN A 589 11.53 16.95 12.74
N ALA A 590 11.77 16.75 11.44
CA ALA A 590 10.73 16.38 10.48
C ALA A 590 10.17 14.97 10.73
N PHE A 591 11.06 13.98 10.89
CA PHE A 591 10.74 12.58 11.11
C PHE A 591 9.90 12.37 12.39
N GLY A 592 10.26 13.03 13.50
CA GLY A 592 9.49 12.99 14.74
C GLY A 592 8.08 13.57 14.62
N VAL A 593 7.85 14.56 13.76
CA VAL A 593 6.49 15.06 13.45
C VAL A 593 5.70 14.01 12.68
N ALA A 594 6.29 13.40 11.65
CA ALA A 594 5.62 12.42 10.79
C ALA A 594 5.09 11.24 11.61
N VAL A 595 5.99 10.53 12.29
CA VAL A 595 5.66 9.33 13.07
C VAL A 595 4.61 9.61 14.14
N VAL A 596 4.73 10.70 14.91
CA VAL A 596 3.76 11.01 15.97
C VAL A 596 2.36 11.32 15.41
N CYS A 597 2.27 11.99 14.25
CA CYS A 597 0.98 12.22 13.60
C CYS A 597 0.29 10.90 13.22
N VAL A 598 1.03 9.95 12.65
CA VAL A 598 0.44 8.65 12.28
C VAL A 598 0.15 7.77 13.50
N MET A 599 0.98 7.84 14.56
CA MET A 599 0.68 7.15 15.82
C MET A 599 -0.65 7.60 16.44
N VAL A 600 -0.93 8.91 16.49
CA VAL A 600 -2.23 9.44 16.95
C VAL A 600 -3.37 8.97 16.05
N ILE A 601 -3.19 8.96 14.72
CA ILE A 601 -4.20 8.48 13.77
C ILE A 601 -4.48 6.98 13.95
N THR A 602 -3.45 6.14 14.11
CA THR A 602 -3.63 4.70 14.35
C THR A 602 -4.33 4.42 15.68
N THR A 603 -4.01 5.17 16.73
CA THR A 603 -4.70 5.04 18.03
C THR A 603 -6.19 5.37 17.93
N CYS A 604 -6.55 6.45 17.22
CA CYS A 604 -7.95 6.80 16.95
C CYS A 604 -8.67 5.72 16.11
N LEU A 605 -8.04 5.25 15.03
CA LEU A 605 -8.63 4.26 14.12
C LEU A 605 -8.79 2.87 14.79
N MET A 606 -7.81 2.46 15.60
CA MET A 606 -7.88 1.27 16.45
C MET A 606 -9.04 1.35 17.46
N THR A 607 -9.27 2.49 18.09
CA THR A 607 -10.40 2.67 19.00
C THR A 607 -11.75 2.51 18.28
N ILE A 608 -11.88 2.98 17.04
CA ILE A 608 -13.07 2.73 16.22
C ILE A 608 -13.21 1.23 15.92
N ILE A 609 -12.14 0.55 15.51
CA ILE A 609 -12.14 -0.90 15.23
C ILE A 609 -12.54 -1.72 16.48
N MET A 610 -12.01 -1.40 17.67
CA MET A 610 -12.41 -2.06 18.91
C MET A 610 -13.91 -1.92 19.22
N LEU A 611 -14.51 -0.77 18.92
CA LEU A 611 -15.91 -0.43 19.19
C LEU A 611 -16.89 -0.88 18.09
N VAL A 612 -16.39 -1.39 16.97
CA VAL A 612 -17.19 -1.71 15.77
C VAL A 612 -17.02 -3.16 15.31
N ILE A 613 -15.80 -3.71 15.35
CA ILE A 613 -15.45 -5.05 14.87
C ILE A 613 -15.29 -6.03 16.04
N TRP A 614 -14.54 -5.66 17.09
CA TRP A 614 -14.29 -6.55 18.24
C TRP A 614 -15.46 -6.63 19.24
N ASP A 615 -16.50 -5.79 19.08
CA ASP A 615 -17.56 -5.51 20.07
C ASP A 615 -17.00 -5.36 21.51
N ALA A 616 -15.85 -4.69 21.62
CA ALA A 616 -15.09 -4.66 22.86
C ALA A 616 -15.86 -3.90 23.94
N LYS A 617 -15.92 -4.47 25.15
CA LYS A 617 -16.55 -3.86 26.33
C LYS A 617 -16.06 -2.41 26.47
N GLY A 618 -16.97 -1.44 26.40
CA GLY A 618 -16.65 -0.01 26.33
C GLY A 618 -15.53 0.49 27.26
N PRO A 619 -15.43 0.06 28.54
CA PRO A 619 -14.33 0.41 29.43
C PRO A 619 -12.93 0.01 28.92
N PHE A 620 -12.79 -1.11 28.21
CA PHE A 620 -11.50 -1.57 27.66
C PHE A 620 -11.04 -0.65 26.52
N ALA A 621 -11.91 -0.39 25.53
CA ALA A 621 -11.62 0.52 24.44
C ALA A 621 -11.38 1.96 24.93
N PHE A 622 -12.12 2.41 25.95
CA PHE A 622 -11.91 3.70 26.59
C PHE A 622 -10.57 3.78 27.34
N THR A 623 -10.17 2.71 28.04
CA THR A 623 -8.86 2.65 28.72
C THR A 623 -7.71 2.66 27.71
N PHE A 624 -7.80 1.86 26.64
CA PHE A 624 -6.84 1.88 25.53
C PHE A 624 -6.68 3.29 24.96
N PHE A 625 -7.80 3.91 24.54
CA PHE A 625 -7.80 5.25 23.97
C PHE A 625 -7.19 6.27 24.93
N THR A 626 -7.65 6.30 26.19
CA THR A 626 -7.22 7.29 27.19
C THR A 626 -5.74 7.18 27.51
N VAL A 627 -5.20 5.97 27.67
CA VAL A 627 -3.77 5.78 27.97
C VAL A 627 -2.90 6.23 26.79
N PHE A 628 -3.20 5.76 25.58
CA PHE A 628 -2.34 6.06 24.43
C PHE A 628 -2.50 7.50 23.93
N ILE A 629 -3.71 8.09 23.93
CA ILE A 629 -3.90 9.48 23.51
C ILE A 629 -3.26 10.50 24.48
N ILE A 630 -3.09 10.15 25.76
CA ILE A 630 -2.35 11.00 26.72
C ILE A 630 -0.83 10.95 26.43
N VAL A 631 -0.27 9.75 26.22
CA VAL A 631 1.16 9.59 25.90
C VAL A 631 1.48 10.22 24.54
N GLU A 632 0.74 9.85 23.49
CA GLU A 632 0.95 10.36 22.13
C GLU A 632 0.57 11.84 22.01
N GLY A 633 -0.44 12.30 22.74
CA GLY A 633 -0.79 13.72 22.85
C GLY A 633 0.29 14.56 23.53
N SER A 634 1.02 14.00 24.50
CA SER A 634 2.18 14.67 25.11
C SER A 634 3.32 14.85 24.09
N TYR A 635 3.63 13.81 23.31
CA TYR A 635 4.59 13.86 22.22
C TYR A 635 4.16 14.83 21.10
N PHE A 636 2.89 14.76 20.68
CA PHE A 636 2.30 15.62 19.65
C PHE A 636 2.42 17.09 20.03
N SER A 637 2.11 17.43 21.29
CA SER A 637 2.24 18.79 21.83
C SER A 637 3.66 19.36 21.76
N VAL A 638 4.69 18.51 21.70
CA VAL A 638 6.09 18.92 21.61
C VAL A 638 6.58 18.98 20.17
N VAL A 639 6.27 17.99 19.33
CA VAL A 639 6.72 17.99 17.93
C VAL A 639 6.07 19.12 17.12
N LEU A 640 4.86 19.58 17.51
CA LEU A 640 4.28 20.82 16.97
C LEU A 640 5.15 22.07 17.19
N TRP A 641 5.97 22.13 18.26
CA TRP A 641 6.92 23.24 18.45
C TRP A 641 8.12 23.16 17.50
N LYS A 642 8.46 21.96 16.99
CA LYS A 642 9.55 21.72 16.03
C LYS A 642 9.15 21.96 14.55
N ILE A 643 7.92 22.43 14.28
CA ILE A 643 7.46 22.77 12.92
C ILE A 643 8.37 23.77 12.20
N PRO A 644 8.84 24.88 12.81
CA PRO A 644 9.78 25.79 12.17
C PRO A 644 11.13 25.12 11.85
N ASP A 645 11.61 24.25 12.74
CA ASP A 645 12.94 23.63 12.69
C ASP A 645 13.00 22.38 11.77
N GLY A 646 12.16 22.35 10.73
CA GLY A 646 12.04 21.27 9.74
C GLY A 646 10.73 20.48 9.77
N GLY A 647 9.98 20.54 10.87
CA GLY A 647 8.71 19.82 11.05
C GLY A 647 7.56 20.20 10.11
N TRP A 648 7.75 21.18 9.22
CA TRP A 648 6.82 21.52 8.14
C TRP A 648 6.85 20.52 6.97
N LEU A 649 7.98 19.84 6.72
CA LEU A 649 8.16 18.99 5.53
C LEU A 649 7.14 17.83 5.45
N PRO A 650 6.88 17.04 6.51
CA PRO A 650 5.95 15.91 6.42
C PRO A 650 4.52 16.36 6.08
N PHE A 651 4.10 17.52 6.58
CA PHE A 651 2.80 18.10 6.25
C PHE A 651 2.71 18.48 4.77
N ILE A 652 3.76 19.09 4.18
CA ILE A 652 3.75 19.43 2.75
C ILE A 652 3.72 18.16 1.88
N LEU A 653 4.55 17.15 2.17
CA LEU A 653 4.50 15.87 1.47
C LEU A 653 3.12 15.21 1.59
N SER A 654 2.56 15.17 2.81
CA SER A 654 1.24 14.61 3.08
C SER A 654 0.13 15.33 2.32
N ILE A 655 0.16 16.67 2.26
CA ILE A 655 -0.82 17.47 1.52
C ILE A 655 -0.73 17.19 0.02
N ILE A 656 0.48 17.09 -0.55
CA ILE A 656 0.67 16.79 -1.98
C ILE A 656 0.10 15.41 -2.33
N PHE A 657 0.43 14.35 -1.58
CA PHE A 657 -0.10 13.01 -1.84
C PHE A 657 -1.62 12.91 -1.54
N THR A 658 -2.11 13.59 -0.49
CA THR A 658 -3.56 13.62 -0.18
C THR A 658 -4.35 14.34 -1.28
N LEU A 659 -3.80 15.41 -1.87
CA LEU A 659 -4.40 16.07 -3.03
C LEU A 659 -4.45 15.12 -4.23
N ILE A 660 -3.36 14.42 -4.55
CA ILE A 660 -3.33 13.43 -5.65
C ILE A 660 -4.41 12.35 -5.43
N MET A 661 -4.53 11.77 -4.24
CA MET A 661 -5.57 10.80 -3.91
C MET A 661 -6.98 11.39 -4.00
N ALA A 662 -7.20 12.59 -3.46
CA ALA A 662 -8.51 13.25 -3.46
C ALA A 662 -8.97 13.59 -4.89
N ILE A 663 -8.09 14.12 -5.74
CA ILE A 663 -8.37 14.39 -7.16
C ILE A 663 -8.69 13.09 -7.89
N TRP A 664 -7.89 12.05 -7.70
CA TRP A 664 -8.07 10.75 -8.36
C TRP A 664 -9.40 10.09 -7.99
N ASN A 665 -9.67 9.98 -6.68
CA ASN A 665 -10.92 9.45 -6.15
C ASN A 665 -12.13 10.23 -6.64
N TYR A 666 -12.09 11.58 -6.60
CA TYR A 666 -13.18 12.42 -7.08
C TYR A 666 -13.49 12.16 -8.56
N GLY A 667 -12.47 12.07 -9.42
CA GLY A 667 -12.65 11.74 -10.84
C GLY A 667 -13.17 10.32 -11.09
N ARG A 668 -12.61 9.30 -10.42
CA ARG A 668 -13.11 7.90 -10.49
C ARG A 668 -14.56 7.81 -10.00
N GLN A 669 -14.91 8.52 -8.93
CA GLN A 669 -16.29 8.62 -8.44
C GLN A 669 -17.22 9.26 -9.50
N LYS A 670 -16.81 10.36 -10.13
CA LYS A 670 -17.63 11.03 -11.17
C LYS A 670 -17.79 10.19 -12.44
N LYS A 671 -16.74 9.48 -12.89
CA LYS A 671 -16.84 8.46 -13.96
C LYS A 671 -17.90 7.41 -13.62
N PHE A 672 -17.81 6.81 -12.42
CA PHE A 672 -18.72 5.75 -11.99
C PHE A 672 -20.16 6.25 -11.77
N GLU A 673 -20.35 7.45 -11.25
CA GLU A 673 -21.68 8.08 -11.11
C GLU A 673 -22.37 8.27 -12.47
N TYR A 674 -21.62 8.71 -13.49
CA TYR A 674 -22.11 8.86 -14.85
C TYR A 674 -22.44 7.51 -15.50
N GLU A 675 -21.54 6.53 -15.41
CA GLU A 675 -21.77 5.16 -15.93
C GLU A 675 -22.95 4.46 -15.26
N ARG A 676 -23.15 4.66 -13.95
CA ARG A 676 -24.29 4.08 -13.22
C ARG A 676 -25.63 4.74 -13.59
N LYS A 677 -25.63 6.04 -13.90
CA LYS A 677 -26.80 6.78 -14.40
C LYS A 677 -27.15 6.39 -15.84
N ASN A 678 -26.14 6.37 -16.71
CA ASN A 678 -26.27 6.18 -18.16
C ASN A 678 -26.05 4.70 -18.59
N LYS A 679 -26.29 3.74 -17.69
CA LYS A 679 -26.24 2.30 -18.01
C LYS A 679 -27.41 1.94 -18.94
N LEU A 680 -27.15 1.18 -19.99
CA LEU A 680 -28.20 0.70 -20.87
C LEU A 680 -29.01 -0.40 -20.16
N SER A 681 -30.34 -0.32 -20.26
CA SER A 681 -31.24 -1.40 -19.90
C SER A 681 -31.22 -2.51 -20.96
N LYS A 682 -31.75 -3.69 -20.61
CA LYS A 682 -31.96 -4.77 -21.59
C LYS A 682 -32.88 -4.35 -22.75
N LYS A 683 -33.83 -3.43 -22.52
CA LYS A 683 -34.76 -2.96 -23.57
C LYS A 683 -34.05 -2.10 -24.62
N GLU A 684 -33.24 -1.13 -24.18
CA GLU A 684 -32.48 -0.26 -25.07
C GLU A 684 -31.40 -1.04 -25.84
N LEU A 685 -30.75 -2.01 -25.20
CA LEU A 685 -29.86 -2.95 -25.90
C LEU A 685 -30.61 -3.73 -26.98
N GLY A 686 -31.80 -4.27 -26.67
CA GLY A 686 -32.63 -4.97 -27.65
C GLY A 686 -33.00 -4.10 -28.85
N GLN A 687 -33.34 -2.83 -28.62
CA GLN A 687 -33.61 -1.85 -29.67
C GLN A 687 -32.38 -1.51 -30.51
N LEU A 688 -31.20 -1.38 -29.91
CA LEU A 688 -29.94 -1.17 -30.63
C LEU A 688 -29.60 -2.38 -31.51
N LEU A 689 -29.73 -3.60 -30.97
CA LEU A 689 -29.50 -4.84 -31.72
C LEU A 689 -30.50 -5.00 -32.88
N SER A 690 -31.78 -4.69 -32.68
CA SER A 690 -32.77 -4.76 -33.78
C SER A 690 -32.60 -3.64 -34.81
N SER A 691 -32.05 -2.47 -34.43
CA SER A 691 -31.77 -1.38 -35.38
C SER A 691 -30.60 -1.65 -36.33
N ILE A 692 -29.68 -2.55 -35.96
CA ILE A 692 -28.59 -3.04 -36.81
C ILE A 692 -29.06 -4.22 -37.68
N GLY A 693 -30.06 -4.96 -37.20
CA GLY A 693 -30.53 -6.19 -37.84
C GLY A 693 -29.48 -7.31 -37.78
N ASP A 694 -29.59 -8.27 -38.70
CA ASP A 694 -28.71 -9.44 -38.76
C ASP A 694 -27.33 -9.15 -39.39
N HIS A 695 -27.10 -7.93 -39.88
CA HIS A 695 -25.85 -7.51 -40.54
C HIS A 695 -24.74 -7.15 -39.54
N ARG A 696 -24.43 -8.11 -38.65
CA ARG A 696 -23.30 -8.05 -37.71
C ARG A 696 -22.00 -8.50 -38.37
N VAL A 697 -20.90 -7.85 -38.02
CA VAL A 697 -19.55 -8.19 -38.50
C VAL A 697 -19.11 -9.54 -37.92
N PRO A 698 -18.54 -10.47 -38.70
CA PRO A 698 -17.97 -11.70 -38.14
C PRO A 698 -16.81 -11.39 -37.18
N GLY A 699 -16.74 -12.13 -36.08
CA GLY A 699 -15.73 -11.92 -35.04
C GLY A 699 -16.29 -11.83 -33.61
N VAL A 700 -15.37 -11.87 -32.64
CA VAL A 700 -15.65 -11.68 -31.20
C VAL A 700 -15.26 -10.25 -30.78
N CYS A 701 -16.14 -9.57 -30.06
CA CYS A 701 -15.87 -8.22 -29.54
C CYS A 701 -15.94 -8.18 -28.02
N PHE A 702 -14.79 -7.90 -27.39
CA PHE A 702 -14.65 -7.73 -25.96
C PHE A 702 -14.83 -6.26 -25.56
N PHE A 703 -15.92 -5.93 -24.87
CA PHE A 703 -16.12 -4.61 -24.26
C PHE A 703 -15.69 -4.65 -22.80
N TYR A 704 -14.57 -3.99 -22.45
CA TYR A 704 -14.12 -3.91 -21.07
C TYR A 704 -14.94 -2.91 -20.25
N THR A 705 -15.32 -3.29 -19.02
CA THR A 705 -16.27 -2.53 -18.21
C THR A 705 -16.09 -2.71 -16.70
N ASP A 706 -16.07 -1.58 -15.97
CA ASP A 706 -16.07 -1.52 -14.49
C ASP A 706 -17.46 -1.87 -13.90
N LEU A 707 -18.52 -1.93 -14.72
CA LEU A 707 -19.90 -2.25 -14.32
C LEU A 707 -20.17 -3.76 -14.27
N PHE A 708 -20.46 -4.28 -13.07
CA PHE A 708 -20.83 -5.68 -12.83
C PHE A 708 -22.25 -6.03 -13.32
N HIS A 709 -23.18 -5.06 -13.30
CA HIS A 709 -24.58 -5.22 -13.73
C HIS A 709 -25.02 -4.07 -14.66
N GLY A 710 -25.94 -4.35 -15.58
CA GLY A 710 -26.28 -3.44 -16.69
C GLY A 710 -25.30 -3.54 -17.87
N VAL A 711 -25.47 -2.69 -18.88
CA VAL A 711 -24.59 -2.60 -20.07
C VAL A 711 -23.95 -1.21 -20.14
N PRO A 712 -22.65 -1.09 -20.42
CA PRO A 712 -21.94 0.19 -20.36
C PRO A 712 -22.35 1.15 -21.50
N PRO A 713 -22.39 2.48 -21.26
CA PRO A 713 -22.77 3.50 -22.24
C PRO A 713 -21.89 3.52 -23.51
N ILE A 714 -20.67 3.00 -23.41
CA ILE A 714 -19.74 2.86 -24.54
C ILE A 714 -20.34 2.12 -25.74
N VAL A 715 -21.26 1.17 -25.53
CA VAL A 715 -21.91 0.42 -26.62
C VAL A 715 -22.76 1.35 -27.49
N GLN A 716 -23.55 2.23 -26.87
CA GLN A 716 -24.39 3.18 -27.59
C GLN A 716 -23.54 4.18 -28.38
N HIS A 717 -22.41 4.62 -27.81
CA HIS A 717 -21.48 5.52 -28.50
C HIS A 717 -20.73 4.82 -29.64
N TYR A 718 -20.29 3.57 -29.45
CA TYR A 718 -19.70 2.75 -30.49
C TYR A 718 -20.69 2.53 -31.66
N VAL A 719 -21.91 2.08 -31.38
CA VAL A 719 -22.95 1.88 -32.41
C VAL A 719 -23.29 3.18 -33.14
N ARG A 720 -23.38 4.32 -32.44
CA ARG A 720 -23.69 5.62 -33.07
C ARG A 720 -22.66 6.04 -34.12
N ASN A 721 -21.39 5.71 -33.91
CA ASN A 721 -20.29 6.09 -34.80
C ASN A 721 -19.96 5.01 -35.83
N VAL A 722 -19.87 3.74 -35.42
CA VAL A 722 -19.46 2.59 -36.27
C VAL A 722 -20.64 1.93 -36.99
N ARG A 723 -21.88 2.15 -36.53
CA ARG A 723 -23.16 1.70 -37.12
C ARG A 723 -23.37 0.18 -37.26
N THR A 724 -22.48 -0.64 -36.71
CA THR A 724 -22.64 -2.10 -36.64
C THR A 724 -22.04 -2.64 -35.34
N LEU A 725 -22.24 -3.93 -35.07
CA LEU A 725 -21.68 -4.69 -33.96
C LEU A 725 -21.13 -6.01 -34.50
N HIS A 726 -20.22 -6.62 -33.75
CA HIS A 726 -19.75 -7.98 -34.07
C HIS A 726 -20.81 -9.03 -33.72
N GLN A 727 -20.74 -10.21 -34.34
CA GLN A 727 -21.68 -11.32 -34.12
C GLN A 727 -21.74 -11.72 -32.64
N VAL A 728 -20.56 -11.93 -32.03
CA VAL A 728 -20.38 -12.26 -30.61
C VAL A 728 -19.92 -11.03 -29.84
N LEU A 729 -20.67 -10.66 -28.81
CA LEU A 729 -20.45 -9.51 -27.94
C LEU A 729 -20.24 -9.99 -26.50
N ILE A 730 -19.06 -9.72 -25.93
CA ILE A 730 -18.68 -10.16 -24.59
C ILE A 730 -18.35 -8.94 -23.73
N PHE A 731 -19.16 -8.71 -22.68
CA PHE A 731 -18.88 -7.69 -21.67
C PHE A 731 -17.92 -8.26 -20.63
N THR A 732 -16.66 -7.81 -20.67
CA THR A 732 -15.58 -8.32 -19.84
C THR A 732 -15.32 -7.40 -18.66
N THR A 733 -15.39 -7.96 -17.45
CA THR A 733 -14.94 -7.30 -16.22
C THR A 733 -13.77 -8.11 -15.64
N ILE A 734 -12.65 -7.46 -15.38
CA ILE A 734 -11.48 -8.09 -14.74
C ILE A 734 -11.56 -7.83 -13.23
N ARG A 735 -11.39 -8.88 -12.42
CA ARG A 735 -11.30 -8.82 -10.96
C ARG A 735 -10.00 -9.49 -10.51
N HIS A 736 -9.20 -8.78 -9.73
CA HIS A 736 -8.11 -9.39 -8.98
C HIS A 736 -8.63 -10.01 -7.67
N ILE A 737 -8.02 -11.11 -7.24
CA ILE A 737 -8.36 -11.87 -6.04
C ILE A 737 -7.06 -12.12 -5.25
N PRO A 738 -7.06 -12.05 -3.90
CA PRO A 738 -5.87 -12.28 -3.07
C PRO A 738 -5.47 -13.77 -2.98
N VAL A 739 -5.13 -14.36 -4.13
CA VAL A 739 -4.62 -15.73 -4.28
C VAL A 739 -3.47 -15.71 -5.29
N LYS A 740 -2.50 -16.62 -5.16
CA LYS A 740 -1.29 -16.64 -6.03
C LYS A 740 -1.66 -16.72 -7.51
N THR A 741 -2.51 -17.69 -7.83
CA THR A 741 -3.04 -17.99 -9.16
C THR A 741 -4.45 -18.57 -9.00
N VAL A 742 -5.42 -18.06 -9.75
CA VAL A 742 -6.79 -18.61 -9.82
C VAL A 742 -6.76 -19.87 -10.70
N LEU A 743 -7.38 -20.95 -10.23
CA LEU A 743 -7.48 -22.21 -10.97
C LEU A 743 -8.15 -21.97 -12.35
N PRO A 744 -7.70 -22.60 -13.45
CA PRO A 744 -8.27 -22.34 -14.78
C PRO A 744 -9.80 -22.44 -14.86
N ALA A 745 -10.39 -23.45 -14.19
CA ALA A 745 -11.84 -23.65 -14.12
C ALA A 745 -12.61 -22.58 -13.33
N GLU A 746 -11.93 -21.80 -12.48
CA GLU A 746 -12.51 -20.70 -11.70
C GLU A 746 -12.13 -19.31 -12.26
N ARG A 747 -11.30 -19.29 -13.32
CA ARG A 747 -10.70 -18.08 -13.91
C ARG A 747 -11.70 -17.26 -14.73
N PHE A 748 -12.71 -17.90 -15.33
CA PHE A 748 -13.71 -17.22 -16.15
C PHE A 748 -15.12 -17.62 -15.71
N LEU A 749 -15.90 -16.65 -15.22
CA LEU A 749 -17.34 -16.82 -15.03
C LEU A 749 -18.07 -16.20 -16.23
N VAL A 750 -18.84 -16.99 -16.96
CA VAL A 750 -19.52 -16.57 -18.19
C VAL A 750 -21.04 -16.74 -18.10
N GLY A 751 -21.82 -15.95 -18.85
CA GLY A 751 -23.28 -16.10 -18.88
C GLY A 751 -23.98 -15.24 -19.95
N ARG A 752 -25.11 -15.73 -20.50
CA ARG A 752 -25.90 -15.08 -21.56
C ARG A 752 -26.77 -13.94 -20.97
N ILE A 753 -26.75 -12.76 -21.60
CA ILE A 753 -27.45 -11.56 -21.09
C ILE A 753 -28.96 -11.55 -21.46
N GLY A 754 -29.36 -12.34 -22.46
CA GLY A 754 -30.75 -12.51 -22.89
C GLY A 754 -30.98 -12.31 -24.41
N PHE A 755 -29.92 -12.02 -25.18
CA PHE A 755 -29.96 -11.92 -26.63
C PHE A 755 -28.96 -12.91 -27.25
N LYS A 756 -29.20 -13.35 -28.49
CA LYS A 756 -28.28 -14.25 -29.22
C LYS A 756 -26.97 -13.53 -29.54
N GLY A 757 -25.85 -14.19 -29.25
CA GLY A 757 -24.51 -13.61 -29.41
C GLY A 757 -24.14 -12.54 -28.37
N VAL A 758 -24.79 -12.50 -27.19
CA VAL A 758 -24.52 -11.46 -26.18
C VAL A 758 -24.31 -12.04 -24.77
N TYR A 759 -23.07 -11.95 -24.30
CA TYR A 759 -22.58 -12.60 -23.08
C TYR A 759 -21.88 -11.64 -22.13
N ARG A 760 -21.74 -12.07 -20.88
CA ARG A 760 -20.84 -11.49 -19.87
C ARG A 760 -19.68 -12.45 -19.63
N CYS A 761 -18.50 -11.91 -19.37
CA CYS A 761 -17.36 -12.61 -18.80
C CYS A 761 -16.85 -11.83 -17.58
N VAL A 762 -16.71 -12.49 -16.43
CA VAL A 762 -15.93 -11.98 -15.29
C VAL A 762 -14.65 -12.79 -15.21
N ALA A 763 -13.54 -12.16 -15.57
CA ALA A 763 -12.23 -12.79 -15.61
C ALA A 763 -11.49 -12.52 -14.28
N ARG A 764 -11.15 -13.59 -13.57
CA ARG A 764 -10.59 -13.61 -12.23
C ARG A 764 -9.09 -13.91 -12.29
N TYR A 765 -8.28 -13.03 -11.73
CA TYR A 765 -6.81 -13.14 -11.75
C TYR A 765 -6.25 -13.09 -10.33
N GLY A 766 -5.35 -14.02 -10.00
CA GLY A 766 -4.51 -13.96 -8.82
C GLY A 766 -3.42 -12.89 -8.94
N TYR A 767 -2.71 -12.61 -7.86
CA TYR A 767 -1.68 -11.55 -7.82
C TYR A 767 -0.41 -11.87 -8.65
N ARG A 768 -0.15 -13.15 -8.99
CA ARG A 768 0.87 -13.55 -9.96
C ARG A 768 0.31 -14.08 -11.28
N ASP A 769 -1.00 -14.04 -11.49
CA ASP A 769 -1.57 -14.42 -12.78
C ASP A 769 -1.27 -13.34 -13.83
N LEU A 770 -0.41 -13.69 -14.78
CA LEU A 770 -0.23 -12.89 -15.98
C LEU A 770 -1.54 -12.88 -16.80
N ILE A 771 -1.97 -11.69 -17.21
CA ILE A 771 -2.87 -11.52 -18.35
C ILE A 771 -2.03 -11.84 -19.58
N SER A 772 -2.27 -13.00 -20.18
CA SER A 772 -1.39 -13.58 -21.21
C SER A 772 -1.30 -12.67 -22.44
N SER A 773 -0.07 -12.35 -22.85
CA SER A 773 0.21 -11.49 -24.01
C SER A 773 -0.08 -12.14 -25.37
N GLU A 774 -0.48 -13.42 -25.39
CA GLU A 774 -0.84 -14.14 -26.61
C GLU A 774 -2.33 -13.99 -26.90
N ARG A 775 -2.62 -13.36 -28.04
CA ARG A 775 -3.97 -12.91 -28.46
C ARG A 775 -4.98 -14.07 -28.53
N THR A 776 -4.53 -15.26 -28.92
CA THR A 776 -5.32 -16.49 -28.98
C THR A 776 -5.73 -16.98 -27.60
N TYR A 777 -4.78 -17.19 -26.68
CA TYR A 777 -5.03 -17.88 -25.40
C TYR A 777 -6.19 -17.29 -24.57
N PHE A 778 -6.30 -15.96 -24.48
CA PHE A 778 -7.44 -15.33 -23.77
C PHE A 778 -8.76 -15.50 -24.52
N LEU A 779 -8.76 -15.38 -25.84
CA LEU A 779 -9.93 -15.61 -26.68
C LEU A 779 -10.40 -17.07 -26.55
N ASP A 780 -9.48 -18.00 -26.76
CA ASP A 780 -9.73 -19.45 -26.79
C ASP A 780 -10.29 -19.96 -25.46
N GLN A 781 -9.75 -19.49 -24.32
CA GLN A 781 -10.28 -19.89 -23.01
C GLN A 781 -11.68 -19.32 -22.74
N VAL A 782 -11.97 -18.08 -23.16
CA VAL A 782 -13.32 -17.50 -22.96
C VAL A 782 -14.34 -18.13 -23.90
N THR A 783 -14.00 -18.45 -25.15
CA THR A 783 -14.92 -19.15 -26.07
C THR A 783 -15.09 -20.62 -25.72
N GLN A 784 -14.06 -21.29 -25.19
CA GLN A 784 -14.18 -22.63 -24.61
C GLN A 784 -15.14 -22.62 -23.42
N CYS A 785 -14.92 -21.75 -22.42
CA CYS A 785 -15.83 -21.67 -21.27
C CYS A 785 -17.27 -21.27 -21.66
N LEU A 786 -17.45 -20.42 -22.68
CA LEU A 786 -18.79 -20.14 -23.23
C LEU A 786 -19.42 -21.37 -23.89
N THR A 787 -18.66 -22.13 -24.68
CA THR A 787 -19.10 -23.37 -25.32
C THR A 787 -19.49 -24.42 -24.28
N GLU A 788 -18.67 -24.62 -23.25
CA GLU A 788 -18.93 -25.52 -22.12
C GLU A 788 -20.12 -25.05 -21.27
N HIS A 789 -20.32 -23.75 -21.10
CA HIS A 789 -21.47 -23.22 -20.37
C HIS A 789 -22.79 -23.40 -21.13
N ILE A 790 -22.78 -23.27 -22.46
CA ILE A 790 -23.95 -23.54 -23.31
C ILE A 790 -24.22 -25.05 -23.43
N GLY A 791 -23.16 -25.87 -23.52
CA GLY A 791 -23.25 -27.33 -23.60
C GLY A 791 -23.63 -28.02 -22.29
N SER A 792 -23.18 -27.52 -21.13
CA SER A 792 -23.55 -28.10 -19.82
C SER A 792 -25.02 -27.86 -19.42
N ALA A 793 -25.79 -27.14 -20.23
CA ALA A 793 -27.25 -27.04 -20.12
C ALA A 793 -28.01 -28.19 -20.83
N LEU A 794 -27.32 -29.17 -21.43
CA LEU A 794 -27.92 -30.28 -22.18
C LEU A 794 -28.39 -31.47 -21.32
N ASP A 795 -28.05 -31.51 -20.03
CA ASP A 795 -28.39 -32.66 -19.18
C ASP A 795 -29.89 -32.74 -18.79
N VAL A 796 -30.54 -33.79 -19.32
CA VAL A 796 -31.83 -34.39 -18.93
C VAL A 796 -33.11 -33.63 -19.34
N SER A 797 -33.67 -34.02 -20.50
CA SER A 797 -35.13 -34.06 -20.80
C SER A 797 -35.40 -34.71 -22.17
N ASP A 798 -36.36 -35.65 -22.28
CA ASP A 798 -36.80 -36.26 -23.56
C ASP A 798 -37.97 -35.50 -24.24
N ASN A 799 -38.27 -34.25 -23.83
CA ASN A 799 -39.38 -33.48 -24.42
C ASN A 799 -39.02 -32.92 -25.81
N PRO A 800 -40.00 -32.81 -26.74
CA PRO A 800 -39.78 -32.17 -28.05
C PRO A 800 -39.37 -30.69 -27.92
N ASP A 801 -39.88 -29.97 -26.91
CA ASP A 801 -39.51 -28.57 -26.64
C ASP A 801 -38.02 -28.43 -26.26
N ASP A 802 -37.43 -29.45 -25.61
CA ASP A 802 -36.02 -29.45 -25.23
C ASP A 802 -35.09 -29.77 -26.42
N ILE A 803 -35.59 -30.47 -27.46
CA ILE A 803 -34.87 -30.78 -28.71
C ILE A 803 -34.73 -29.53 -29.59
N GLU A 804 -35.79 -28.73 -29.77
CA GLU A 804 -35.68 -27.47 -30.53
C GLU A 804 -34.74 -26.48 -29.83
N ALA A 805 -34.77 -26.45 -28.50
CA ALA A 805 -33.82 -25.69 -27.69
C ALA A 805 -32.38 -26.24 -27.76
N GLU A 806 -32.18 -27.55 -27.94
CA GLU A 806 -30.87 -28.16 -28.19
C GLU A 806 -30.32 -27.78 -29.57
N GLU A 807 -31.15 -27.78 -30.60
CA GLU A 807 -30.74 -27.34 -31.93
C GLU A 807 -30.40 -25.83 -31.96
N GLU A 808 -31.10 -24.98 -31.20
CA GLU A 808 -30.70 -23.56 -31.02
C GLU A 808 -29.36 -23.45 -30.28
N ARG A 809 -29.14 -24.22 -29.21
CA ARG A 809 -27.87 -24.25 -28.45
C ARG A 809 -26.69 -24.68 -29.33
N LEU A 810 -26.85 -25.71 -30.15
CA LEU A 810 -25.82 -26.17 -31.09
C LEU A 810 -25.47 -25.09 -32.13
N LYS A 811 -26.49 -24.42 -32.71
CA LYS A 811 -26.30 -23.28 -33.62
C LYS A 811 -25.68 -22.05 -32.93
N GLU A 812 -25.87 -21.88 -31.62
CA GLU A 812 -25.19 -20.82 -30.85
C GLU A 812 -23.71 -21.16 -30.60
N VAL A 813 -23.37 -22.42 -30.33
CA VAL A 813 -21.98 -22.91 -30.21
C VAL A 813 -21.22 -22.83 -31.55
N GLU A 814 -21.86 -23.19 -32.66
CA GLU A 814 -21.25 -23.11 -33.99
C GLU A 814 -20.91 -21.66 -34.36
N MET A 815 -21.85 -20.73 -34.16
CA MET A 815 -21.65 -19.28 -34.35
C MET A 815 -20.54 -18.70 -33.47
N ILE A 816 -20.33 -19.21 -32.25
CA ILE A 816 -19.18 -18.82 -31.40
C ILE A 816 -17.86 -19.29 -32.01
N LYS A 817 -17.80 -20.49 -32.61
CA LYS A 817 -16.59 -21.01 -33.26
C LYS A 817 -16.27 -20.27 -34.57
N GLU A 818 -17.29 -19.96 -35.38
CA GLU A 818 -17.13 -19.10 -36.57
C GLU A 818 -16.60 -17.71 -36.19
N ALA A 819 -17.18 -17.09 -35.15
CA ALA A 819 -16.73 -15.80 -34.65
C ALA A 819 -15.30 -15.86 -34.08
N GLN A 820 -14.91 -16.95 -33.42
CA GLN A 820 -13.53 -17.17 -32.94
C GLN A 820 -12.54 -17.26 -34.13
N ALA A 821 -12.90 -17.99 -35.19
CA ALA A 821 -12.07 -18.14 -36.39
C ALA A 821 -11.90 -16.82 -37.16
N ALA A 822 -12.91 -15.93 -37.12
CA ALA A 822 -12.81 -14.57 -37.66
C ALA A 822 -11.96 -13.61 -36.80
N GLY A 823 -11.58 -14.01 -35.58
CA GLY A 823 -10.70 -13.25 -34.68
C GLY A 823 -11.43 -12.30 -33.73
N ALA A 824 -10.65 -11.55 -32.94
CA ALA A 824 -11.17 -10.72 -31.85
C ALA A 824 -10.73 -9.26 -31.89
N VAL A 825 -11.66 -8.37 -31.50
CA VAL A 825 -11.46 -6.93 -31.30
C VAL A 825 -11.70 -6.59 -29.83
N TYR A 826 -10.84 -5.76 -29.26
CA TYR A 826 -10.88 -5.36 -27.85
C TYR A 826 -11.23 -3.87 -27.75
N VAL A 827 -12.42 -3.55 -27.22
CA VAL A 827 -12.95 -2.18 -27.16
C VAL A 827 -12.86 -1.65 -25.72
N ILE A 828 -12.19 -0.50 -25.58
CA ILE A 828 -11.88 0.12 -24.28
C ILE A 828 -12.32 1.59 -24.28
N GLY A 829 -12.97 2.02 -23.19
CA GLY A 829 -13.49 3.38 -23.05
C GLY A 829 -12.43 4.35 -22.55
N ARG A 830 -11.98 5.25 -23.43
CA ARG A 830 -11.13 6.38 -23.07
C ARG A 830 -11.98 7.52 -22.53
N SER A 831 -11.89 7.76 -21.22
CA SER A 831 -12.74 8.72 -20.52
C SER A 831 -12.15 10.13 -20.57
N GLU A 832 -12.85 11.04 -21.23
CA GLU A 832 -12.54 12.48 -21.25
C GLU A 832 -13.68 13.26 -20.60
N PHE A 833 -13.35 14.12 -19.64
CA PHE A 833 -14.33 14.85 -18.84
C PHE A 833 -14.67 16.20 -19.46
N LYS A 834 -15.95 16.45 -19.69
CA LYS A 834 -16.47 17.70 -20.23
C LYS A 834 -17.33 18.37 -19.17
N VAL A 835 -16.76 19.35 -18.47
CA VAL A 835 -17.42 20.05 -17.37
C VAL A 835 -18.17 21.28 -17.91
N ASP A 836 -19.43 21.48 -17.49
CA ASP A 836 -20.24 22.62 -17.93
C ASP A 836 -19.64 23.97 -17.47
N ARG A 837 -19.80 25.01 -18.29
CA ARG A 837 -19.53 26.42 -17.93
C ARG A 837 -20.41 26.94 -16.81
N ASN A 838 -21.45 26.21 -16.40
CA ASN A 838 -22.27 26.50 -15.22
C ASN A 838 -21.88 25.67 -13.97
N ALA A 839 -21.11 24.59 -14.11
CA ALA A 839 -20.70 23.73 -13.00
C ALA A 839 -19.86 24.50 -11.94
N SER A 840 -19.75 23.98 -10.73
CA SER A 840 -18.97 24.64 -9.67
C SER A 840 -17.50 24.86 -10.08
N TRP A 841 -16.85 25.91 -9.54
CA TRP A 841 -15.42 26.16 -9.80
C TRP A 841 -14.55 24.95 -9.41
N MET A 842 -14.94 24.25 -8.34
CA MET A 842 -14.29 23.04 -7.86
C MET A 842 -14.45 21.88 -8.86
N ASN A 843 -15.64 21.68 -9.43
CA ASN A 843 -15.86 20.66 -10.48
C ASN A 843 -14.95 20.93 -11.69
N ARG A 844 -14.84 22.20 -12.12
CA ARG A 844 -13.99 22.61 -13.26
C ARG A 844 -12.50 22.37 -12.98
N LEU A 845 -12.01 22.72 -11.79
CA LEU A 845 -10.62 22.51 -11.42
C LEU A 845 -10.30 21.02 -11.26
N PHE A 846 -11.04 20.31 -10.41
CA PHE A 846 -10.71 18.93 -10.02
C PHE A 846 -11.00 17.92 -11.14
N ALA A 847 -12.17 17.96 -11.78
CA ALA A 847 -12.52 17.01 -12.85
C ALA A 847 -12.22 17.54 -14.27
N GLY A 848 -12.17 18.86 -14.48
CA GLY A 848 -11.90 19.46 -15.79
C GLY A 848 -10.42 19.69 -16.12
N VAL A 849 -9.55 19.82 -15.11
CA VAL A 849 -8.11 20.08 -15.31
C VAL A 849 -7.23 19.06 -14.60
N LEU A 850 -7.36 18.93 -13.27
CA LEU A 850 -6.42 18.16 -12.45
C LEU A 850 -6.55 16.64 -12.67
N TYR A 851 -7.76 16.09 -12.73
CA TYR A 851 -7.95 14.66 -13.01
C TYR A 851 -7.49 14.28 -14.44
N PRO A 852 -7.86 15.00 -15.52
CA PRO A 852 -7.32 14.72 -16.85
C PRO A 852 -5.78 14.79 -16.91
N PHE A 853 -5.16 15.75 -16.22
CA PHE A 853 -3.71 15.85 -16.10
C PHE A 853 -3.10 14.61 -15.42
N LEU A 854 -3.58 14.24 -14.23
CA LEU A 854 -3.12 13.02 -13.54
C LEU A 854 -3.35 11.76 -14.40
N ASN A 855 -4.50 11.64 -15.04
CA ASN A 855 -4.83 10.51 -15.92
C ASN A 855 -3.92 10.44 -17.15
N SER A 856 -3.48 11.59 -17.70
CA SER A 856 -2.55 11.65 -18.84
C SER A 856 -1.10 11.26 -18.50
N ILE A 857 -0.71 11.39 -17.22
CA ILE A 857 0.63 11.02 -16.73
C ILE A 857 0.63 9.59 -16.16
N SER A 858 -0.52 9.12 -15.64
CA SER A 858 -0.71 7.74 -15.18
C SER A 858 -0.64 6.72 -16.32
N ARG A 859 -0.37 5.45 -15.99
CA ARG A 859 -0.42 4.38 -17.00
C ARG A 859 -1.84 4.19 -17.53
N SER A 860 -1.99 4.21 -18.86
CA SER A 860 -3.22 3.74 -19.50
C SER A 860 -3.51 2.29 -19.08
N SER A 861 -4.76 2.02 -18.69
CA SER A 861 -5.25 0.68 -18.31
C SER A 861 -4.93 -0.38 -19.37
N ILE A 862 -4.89 0.00 -20.65
CA ILE A 862 -4.54 -0.85 -21.79
C ILE A 862 -3.14 -1.46 -21.62
N SER A 863 -2.18 -0.70 -21.06
CA SER A 863 -0.81 -1.18 -20.81
C SER A 863 -0.72 -2.25 -19.72
N ALA A 864 -1.75 -2.43 -18.88
CA ALA A 864 -1.82 -3.51 -17.90
C ALA A 864 -2.44 -4.79 -18.48
N LEU A 865 -3.25 -4.66 -19.54
CA LEU A 865 -3.94 -5.78 -20.19
C LEU A 865 -3.11 -6.47 -21.27
N HIS A 866 -1.94 -5.93 -21.62
CA HIS A 866 -1.03 -6.45 -22.66
C HIS A 866 -1.67 -6.68 -24.06
N ILE A 867 -2.80 -6.02 -24.33
CA ILE A 867 -3.55 -6.15 -25.59
C ILE A 867 -2.70 -5.57 -26.76
N PRO A 868 -2.51 -6.31 -27.87
CA PRO A 868 -1.80 -5.80 -29.03
C PRO A 868 -2.51 -4.56 -29.64
N PRO A 869 -1.80 -3.44 -29.90
CA PRO A 869 -2.42 -2.20 -30.39
C PRO A 869 -3.25 -2.38 -31.67
N ALA A 870 -2.81 -3.25 -32.59
CA ALA A 870 -3.50 -3.55 -33.85
C ALA A 870 -4.86 -4.26 -33.71
N SER A 871 -5.24 -4.69 -32.50
CA SER A 871 -6.55 -5.28 -32.18
C SER A 871 -7.31 -4.51 -31.09
N CYS A 872 -6.78 -3.38 -30.62
CA CYS A 872 -7.38 -2.53 -29.60
C CYS A 872 -8.08 -1.33 -30.23
N LEU A 873 -9.28 -1.00 -29.77
CA LEU A 873 -10.01 0.21 -30.16
C LEU A 873 -10.30 1.06 -28.93
N GLU A 874 -9.64 2.21 -28.83
CA GLU A 874 -10.01 3.27 -27.89
C GLU A 874 -11.27 3.99 -28.40
N VAL A 875 -12.39 3.82 -27.72
CA VAL A 875 -13.58 4.66 -27.95
C VAL A 875 -13.50 5.84 -27.00
N GLY A 876 -13.24 7.02 -27.54
CA GLY A 876 -13.36 8.28 -26.82
C GLY A 876 -14.79 8.44 -26.30
N MET A 877 -14.92 8.66 -24.99
CA MET A 877 -16.18 8.81 -24.28
C MET A 877 -16.17 10.14 -23.53
N TYR A 878 -17.04 11.05 -23.92
CA TYR A 878 -17.26 12.30 -23.20
C TYR A 878 -18.17 12.07 -21.98
N TYR A 879 -17.67 12.41 -20.81
CA TYR A 879 -18.39 12.40 -19.54
C TYR A 879 -18.83 13.83 -19.26
N ASP A 880 -20.04 14.17 -19.70
CA ASP A 880 -20.65 15.47 -19.43
C ASP A 880 -20.98 15.60 -17.93
N LEU A 881 -20.27 16.49 -17.25
CA LEU A 881 -20.46 16.81 -15.83
C LEU A 881 -21.12 18.18 -15.66
N THR A 882 -22.38 18.12 -15.25
CA THR A 882 -23.17 19.21 -14.67
C THR A 882 -22.76 19.47 -13.23
#